data_AF-A0A409WZY2-F1
#
_entry.id   AF-A0A409WZY2-F1
#
_cell.length_a   1.000
_cell.length_b   1.000
_cell.length_c   1.000
_cell.angle_alpha   90.00
_cell.angle_beta   90.00
_cell.angle_gamma   90.00
#
_symmetry.space_group_name_H-M   'P 1'
#
loop_
_entity.id
_entity.type
_entity.pdbx_description
1 polymer ?
#
loop_
_entity_poly.entity_id
_entity_poly.type
_entity_poly.pdbx_seq_one_letter_code
_entity_poly.pdbx_strand_id
1 'polypeptide(L)'
;MIVSGFISVVIALSLNFAKEVKAYPYQPTSTVDFQVHNVRKEQAVAPPDCFPAIGFTMPSTLPSTTTNWWCDHSTEYAFVGFSYEVTACQSLTTLTKEFKDIRTTFKGRYVRIYGACDRAGFYNDVINAAWSASLGVHALIWFGWDDPNIWKTRRDTLLGILHSNPKAKFVVRVLQFGSEPLYDYALDPDTLATQVTSAKANLSSLHIPVTISEMAYGYQERQPGSNKVMDAIDIIDAHMLPFFSTEASTASASWPIVLTDVNWFVTNGQNKKIYLSQNGWPSVTYSGVEPNSPSAVANVQNEKNYFALLDSKCSYFKSVAGGGIGWFAHIYSDNQEPGYGIYGTSGVLKFPFAPITSVDLDSANPFSSSTSTTMAAASSTRALNAILPQIPTAPYEAHQKARTFASRYVKSNQYDTAIDVLFQSARELIKTGQPGSGSDLTTFMLDVYESKGEPVSDESRGRLTQLIALIGPDGGWRKTMIDKSIAWSAKHGTCPAGDPDLQHYVGELLYKEGSFEAAEIHFLASGKRDSARLLADMFLQWAADTSSYGLFAVRGTIPYLQNGNILAAKTFIRHFTSGLPASVRVESDSVINVGEKDEVTMTKDSLVNFAQMAVLTCQRAQGDQNKVMRESWVRLCGTYQGKIGLLATPEMRMSLNEIATLYFAIPPPRSQAGNPFGDMMSSLFGGPAQSQSARRTLTPASTSSPGLD
;
A
#
# COMPACT_ATOMS: atom_id res chain seq x y z
N MET A 1 -27.54 11.70 -13.01
CA MET A 1 -27.70 10.57 -13.96
C MET A 1 -26.68 9.43 -13.75
N ILE A 2 -25.46 9.68 -13.26
CA ILE A 2 -24.44 8.63 -12.97
C ILE A 2 -24.92 7.60 -11.91
N VAL A 3 -25.66 8.05 -10.90
CA VAL A 3 -26.17 7.19 -9.80
C VAL A 3 -27.34 6.29 -10.23
N SER A 4 -28.10 6.67 -11.26
CA SER A 4 -29.35 5.95 -11.61
C SER A 4 -29.11 4.71 -12.47
N GLY A 5 -28.15 4.73 -13.39
CA GLY A 5 -27.79 3.55 -14.22
C GLY A 5 -27.02 2.49 -13.42
N PHE A 6 -26.14 2.93 -12.51
CA PHE A 6 -25.39 2.08 -11.59
C PHE A 6 -26.30 1.25 -10.67
N ILE A 7 -27.31 1.90 -10.10
CA ILE A 7 -28.27 1.25 -9.20
C ILE A 7 -29.15 0.25 -9.96
N SER A 8 -29.56 0.55 -11.20
CA SER A 8 -30.42 -0.35 -11.98
C SER A 8 -29.75 -1.67 -12.39
N VAL A 9 -28.46 -1.68 -12.73
CA VAL A 9 -27.75 -2.92 -13.12
C VAL A 9 -27.42 -3.80 -11.91
N VAL A 10 -26.97 -3.18 -10.81
CA VAL A 10 -26.72 -3.89 -9.55
C VAL A 10 -28.04 -4.46 -8.99
N ILE A 11 -29.15 -3.71 -9.04
CA ILE A 11 -30.46 -4.22 -8.63
C ILE A 11 -30.97 -5.34 -9.55
N ALA A 12 -30.79 -5.24 -10.87
CA ALA A 12 -31.25 -6.27 -11.81
C ALA A 12 -30.50 -7.60 -11.68
N LEU A 13 -29.18 -7.55 -11.45
CA LEU A 13 -28.35 -8.72 -11.19
C LEU A 13 -28.65 -9.33 -9.81
N SER A 14 -28.91 -8.50 -8.79
CA SER A 14 -29.31 -8.95 -7.45
C SER A 14 -30.73 -9.54 -7.39
N LEU A 15 -31.68 -9.03 -8.20
CA LEU A 15 -33.05 -9.57 -8.28
C LEU A 15 -33.13 -10.94 -8.97
N ASN A 16 -32.23 -11.24 -9.92
CA ASN A 16 -32.13 -12.58 -10.50
C ASN A 16 -31.47 -13.58 -9.53
N PHE A 17 -30.56 -13.13 -8.67
CA PHE A 17 -29.98 -13.91 -7.56
C PHE A 17 -31.06 -14.42 -6.59
N ALA A 18 -32.08 -13.61 -6.31
CA ALA A 18 -33.18 -13.97 -5.42
C ALA A 18 -34.15 -15.04 -5.99
N LYS A 19 -34.11 -15.31 -7.31
CA LYS A 19 -35.01 -16.29 -7.94
C LYS A 19 -34.44 -17.71 -8.00
N GLU A 20 -33.14 -17.91 -7.79
CA GLU A 20 -32.49 -19.24 -7.93
C GLU A 20 -31.98 -19.85 -6.62
N VAL A 21 -32.04 -19.14 -5.48
CA VAL A 21 -31.52 -19.65 -4.20
C VAL A 21 -32.69 -20.00 -3.26
N LYS A 22 -33.00 -21.30 -3.11
CA LYS A 22 -33.77 -21.79 -1.96
C LYS A 22 -32.93 -21.57 -0.69
N ALA A 23 -33.45 -20.77 0.23
CA ALA A 23 -32.84 -20.53 1.53
C ALA A 23 -32.62 -21.85 2.29
N TYR A 24 -31.38 -22.12 2.68
CA TYR A 24 -31.04 -23.11 3.69
C TYR A 24 -30.41 -22.40 4.90
N PRO A 25 -30.89 -22.65 6.13
CA PRO A 25 -30.37 -22.00 7.32
C PRO A 25 -29.01 -22.60 7.71
N TYR A 26 -28.03 -21.71 7.95
CA TYR A 26 -26.72 -22.01 8.50
C TYR A 26 -26.85 -22.45 9.97
N GLN A 27 -26.33 -23.63 10.31
CA GLN A 27 -26.17 -24.12 11.69
C GLN A 27 -24.70 -23.94 12.10
N PRO A 28 -24.41 -23.31 13.26
CA PRO A 28 -23.04 -23.10 13.72
C PRO A 28 -22.49 -24.39 14.37
N THR A 29 -21.35 -24.88 13.88
CA THR A 29 -20.59 -25.94 14.56
C THR A 29 -19.64 -25.36 15.60
N SER A 30 -19.93 -25.71 16.86
CA SER A 30 -19.05 -25.88 18.02
C SER A 30 -17.83 -24.95 18.18
N THR A 31 -17.94 -24.10 19.19
CA THR A 31 -16.87 -23.35 19.87
C THR A 31 -15.71 -24.26 20.31
N VAL A 32 -14.50 -23.97 19.83
CA VAL A 32 -13.26 -24.41 20.48
C VAL A 32 -12.78 -23.26 21.35
N ASP A 33 -12.80 -23.50 22.66
CA ASP A 33 -12.42 -22.56 23.71
C ASP A 33 -10.90 -22.36 23.70
N PHE A 34 -10.42 -21.27 23.10
CA PHE A 34 -9.04 -20.81 23.26
C PHE A 34 -8.99 -19.85 24.45
N GLN A 35 -8.50 -20.34 25.59
CA GLN A 35 -8.05 -19.50 26.69
C GLN A 35 -6.89 -18.63 26.21
N VAL A 36 -7.19 -17.40 25.80
CA VAL A 36 -6.19 -16.37 25.54
C VAL A 36 -5.65 -15.89 26.88
N HIS A 37 -4.46 -16.35 27.25
CA HIS A 37 -3.68 -15.69 28.30
C HIS A 37 -3.34 -14.27 27.85
N ASN A 38 -4.14 -13.33 28.35
CA ASN A 38 -4.05 -11.91 28.09
C ASN A 38 -2.90 -11.33 28.93
N VAL A 39 -1.68 -11.31 28.38
CA VAL A 39 -0.59 -10.49 28.92
C VAL A 39 -0.52 -9.22 28.09
N ARG A 40 -1.25 -8.18 28.53
CA ARG A 40 -1.00 -6.80 28.12
C ARG A 40 0.45 -6.45 28.48
N LYS A 41 1.29 -6.14 27.49
CA LYS A 41 2.45 -5.27 27.72
C LYS A 41 1.99 -3.84 27.48
N GLU A 42 2.00 -3.06 28.56
CA GLU A 42 1.86 -1.61 28.54
C GLU A 42 2.83 -1.01 27.50
N GLN A 43 2.34 -0.08 26.69
CA GLN A 43 3.17 0.77 25.83
C GLN A 43 3.97 1.71 26.74
N ALA A 44 5.17 1.29 27.10
CA ALA A 44 6.12 2.10 27.84
C ALA A 44 6.75 3.15 26.91
N VAL A 45 6.80 4.39 27.38
CA VAL A 45 7.81 5.37 26.93
C VAL A 45 9.18 4.70 27.11
N ALA A 46 10.01 4.70 26.07
CA ALA A 46 11.30 4.01 26.10
C ALA A 46 12.17 4.52 27.26
N PRO A 47 12.83 3.63 28.03
CA PRO A 47 13.87 4.06 28.96
C PRO A 47 15.05 4.63 28.16
N PRO A 48 15.74 5.66 28.67
CA PRO A 48 16.91 6.26 28.02
C PRO A 48 18.12 5.31 27.83
N ASP A 49 18.07 4.10 28.38
CA ASP A 49 19.22 3.20 28.56
C ASP A 49 19.15 1.88 27.76
N CYS A 50 18.52 1.84 26.58
CA CYS A 50 18.51 0.66 25.69
C CYS A 50 19.45 0.82 24.49
N PHE A 51 20.06 -0.28 24.03
CA PHE A 51 20.91 -0.31 22.84
C PHE A 51 20.07 -0.45 21.55
N PRO A 52 20.40 0.24 20.45
CA PRO A 52 21.44 1.27 20.25
C PRO A 52 20.85 2.69 20.24
N ALA A 53 20.03 3.09 21.22
CA ALA A 53 19.55 4.48 21.32
C ALA A 53 20.74 5.46 21.30
N ILE A 54 20.58 6.69 20.77
CA ILE A 54 21.69 7.63 20.57
C ILE A 54 22.47 7.95 21.87
N GLY A 55 21.77 8.04 22.99
CA GLY A 55 22.38 8.26 24.32
C GLY A 55 22.99 7.02 24.96
N PHE A 56 22.81 5.82 24.38
CA PHE A 56 23.30 4.58 24.96
C PHE A 56 24.83 4.56 25.01
N THR A 57 25.38 4.16 26.16
CA THR A 57 26.82 3.99 26.37
C THR A 57 27.13 2.52 26.53
N MET A 58 28.05 2.00 25.70
CA MET A 58 28.49 0.62 25.81
C MET A 58 29.17 0.36 27.16
N PRO A 59 28.85 -0.73 27.86
CA PRO A 59 29.50 -1.09 29.11
C PRO A 59 30.97 -1.47 28.86
N SER A 60 31.82 -1.20 29.85
CA SER A 60 33.26 -1.54 29.79
C SER A 60 33.52 -3.04 29.86
N THR A 61 32.57 -3.81 30.39
CA THR A 61 32.59 -5.27 30.45
C THR A 61 31.38 -5.86 29.76
N LEU A 62 31.51 -7.11 29.29
CA LEU A 62 30.40 -7.78 28.61
C LEU A 62 29.28 -8.11 29.61
N PRO A 63 28.02 -7.76 29.31
CA PRO A 63 26.90 -8.20 30.12
C PRO A 63 26.77 -9.73 30.13
N SER A 64 26.15 -10.27 31.17
CA SER A 64 25.83 -11.71 31.24
C SER A 64 24.60 -12.07 30.40
N THR A 65 23.67 -11.13 30.21
CA THR A 65 22.38 -11.34 29.52
C THR A 65 22.06 -10.23 28.53
N THR A 66 21.25 -10.54 27.51
CA THR A 66 20.64 -9.60 26.55
C THR A 66 19.23 -9.14 26.95
N THR A 67 18.74 -9.53 28.14
CA THR A 67 17.44 -9.07 28.66
C THR A 67 17.40 -7.55 28.76
N ASN A 68 16.39 -6.92 28.14
CA ASN A 68 16.23 -5.45 28.05
C ASN A 68 17.43 -4.72 27.42
N TRP A 69 18.28 -5.44 26.68
CA TRP A 69 19.41 -4.85 25.98
C TRP A 69 18.96 -4.03 24.79
N TRP A 70 18.16 -4.65 23.92
CA TRP A 70 17.69 -4.02 22.69
C TRP A 70 16.51 -3.08 22.95
N CYS A 71 16.55 -1.90 22.31
CA CYS A 71 15.39 -1.04 22.24
C CYS A 71 14.24 -1.71 21.50
N ASP A 72 13.03 -1.28 21.86
CA ASP A 72 11.81 -1.72 21.20
C ASP A 72 11.78 -1.24 19.74
N HIS A 73 11.25 -2.08 18.85
CA HIS A 73 11.14 -1.81 17.41
C HIS A 73 10.36 -0.53 17.10
N SER A 74 9.43 -0.13 17.97
CA SER A 74 8.67 1.12 17.87
C SER A 74 9.52 2.39 17.96
N THR A 75 10.78 2.28 18.40
CA THR A 75 11.74 3.38 18.44
C THR A 75 12.63 3.46 17.18
N GLU A 76 12.51 2.50 16.28
CA GLU A 76 13.44 2.27 15.15
C GLU A 76 12.82 2.72 13.82
N TYR A 77 12.17 3.89 13.80
CA TYR A 77 11.59 4.48 12.60
C TYR A 77 12.40 5.69 12.12
N ALA A 78 12.16 6.11 10.87
CA ALA A 78 12.95 7.14 10.16
C ALA A 78 14.40 6.69 9.89
N PHE A 79 15.36 7.60 9.85
CA PHE A 79 16.76 7.22 9.58
C PHE A 79 17.31 6.34 10.69
N VAL A 80 17.85 5.18 10.31
CA VAL A 80 18.45 4.23 11.26
C VAL A 80 19.94 3.97 11.00
N GLY A 81 20.47 4.31 9.82
CA GLY A 81 21.88 4.16 9.51
C GLY A 81 22.20 3.97 8.04
N PHE A 82 23.27 3.22 7.74
CA PHE A 82 23.75 3.01 6.37
C PHE A 82 23.83 1.53 6.02
N SER A 83 23.62 1.15 4.75
CA SER A 83 24.30 -0.05 4.28
C SER A 83 25.78 0.25 4.04
N TYR A 84 26.63 -0.76 4.22
CA TYR A 84 28.07 -0.62 4.20
C TYR A 84 28.66 -1.77 3.38
N GLU A 85 29.24 -1.43 2.23
CA GLU A 85 29.86 -2.37 1.29
C GLU A 85 31.16 -2.92 1.87
N VAL A 86 31.38 -4.23 1.81
CA VAL A 86 32.53 -4.88 2.43
C VAL A 86 33.46 -5.67 1.50
N THR A 87 33.20 -5.70 0.19
CA THR A 87 34.02 -6.45 -0.78
C THR A 87 35.48 -6.02 -0.75
N ALA A 88 35.75 -4.75 -0.42
CA ALA A 88 37.11 -4.24 -0.22
C ALA A 88 37.83 -4.82 1.02
N CYS A 89 37.18 -5.66 1.84
CA CYS A 89 37.76 -6.32 3.00
C CYS A 89 38.41 -5.34 4.00
N GLN A 90 37.71 -4.25 4.33
CA GLN A 90 38.21 -3.17 5.17
C GLN A 90 38.85 -3.69 6.48
N SER A 91 39.91 -3.02 6.92
CA SER A 91 40.55 -3.36 8.20
C SER A 91 39.65 -3.03 9.39
N LEU A 92 39.86 -3.68 10.54
CA LEU A 92 39.18 -3.33 11.80
C LEU A 92 39.31 -1.83 12.13
N THR A 93 40.47 -1.23 11.87
CA THR A 93 40.71 0.19 12.11
C THR A 93 39.84 1.07 11.21
N THR A 94 39.74 0.73 9.92
CA THR A 94 38.87 1.42 8.96
C THR A 94 37.41 1.29 9.34
N LEU A 95 36.93 0.06 9.60
CA LEU A 95 35.56 -0.21 10.04
C LEU A 95 35.23 0.59 11.31
N THR A 96 36.12 0.56 12.31
CA THR A 96 35.89 1.27 13.58
C THR A 96 35.82 2.79 13.38
N LYS A 97 36.69 3.35 12.52
CA LYS A 97 36.68 4.78 12.22
C LYS A 97 35.36 5.20 11.56
N GLU A 98 34.96 4.49 10.51
CA GLU A 98 33.78 4.83 9.72
C GLU A 98 32.48 4.53 10.47
N PHE A 99 32.43 3.45 11.25
CA PHE A 99 31.28 3.17 12.12
C PHE A 99 31.14 4.22 13.22
N LYS A 100 32.24 4.73 13.78
CA LYS A 100 32.17 5.87 14.70
C LYS A 100 31.64 7.12 14.02
N ASP A 101 32.08 7.40 12.79
CA ASP A 101 31.53 8.51 12.00
C ASP A 101 30.02 8.36 11.76
N ILE A 102 29.57 7.16 11.37
CA ILE A 102 28.14 6.83 11.24
C ILE A 102 27.37 7.19 12.52
N ARG A 103 27.90 6.78 13.67
CA ARG A 103 27.30 7.04 14.97
C ARG A 103 27.29 8.53 15.32
N THR A 104 28.42 9.22 15.20
CA THR A 104 28.59 10.57 15.77
C THR A 104 28.16 11.68 14.82
N THR A 105 28.39 11.51 13.52
CA THR A 105 28.15 12.55 12.52
C THR A 105 26.71 12.53 12.03
N PHE A 106 26.14 11.33 11.81
CA PHE A 106 24.79 11.19 11.25
C PHE A 106 23.76 10.69 12.26
N LYS A 107 24.15 10.46 13.52
CA LYS A 107 23.29 9.81 14.53
C LYS A 107 22.78 8.44 14.06
N GLY A 108 23.60 7.69 13.33
CA GLY A 108 23.28 6.33 12.94
C GLY A 108 23.16 5.40 14.15
N ARG A 109 22.25 4.43 14.06
CA ARG A 109 22.01 3.40 15.07
C ARG A 109 22.47 2.02 14.61
N TYR A 110 22.48 1.80 13.31
CA TYR A 110 22.81 0.52 12.70
C TYR A 110 23.73 0.68 11.48
N VAL A 111 24.44 -0.41 11.18
CA VAL A 111 25.02 -0.66 9.86
C VAL A 111 24.42 -1.93 9.29
N ARG A 112 24.05 -1.91 8.01
CA ARG A 112 23.63 -3.11 7.27
C ARG A 112 24.74 -3.53 6.34
N ILE A 113 25.26 -4.73 6.50
CA ILE A 113 26.35 -5.21 5.65
C ILE A 113 25.82 -5.43 4.23
N TYR A 114 26.61 -5.05 3.24
CA TYR A 114 26.35 -5.22 1.82
C TYR A 114 27.61 -5.78 1.12
N GLY A 115 27.46 -6.72 0.20
CA GLY A 115 28.60 -7.46 -0.38
C GLY A 115 29.21 -8.48 0.58
N ALA A 116 30.38 -9.02 0.22
CA ALA A 116 31.07 -10.03 1.03
C ALA A 116 32.59 -9.92 0.97
N CYS A 117 33.22 -10.19 2.12
CA CYS A 117 34.64 -10.41 2.23
C CYS A 117 34.89 -11.79 2.84
N ASP A 118 35.56 -12.66 2.08
CA ASP A 118 35.85 -14.04 2.49
C ASP A 118 37.18 -14.17 3.28
N ARG A 119 37.77 -13.04 3.71
CA ARG A 119 38.93 -13.05 4.60
C ARG A 119 38.56 -13.70 5.93
N ALA A 120 39.35 -14.69 6.35
CA ALA A 120 39.18 -15.34 7.64
C ALA A 120 39.12 -14.31 8.79
N GLY A 121 38.08 -14.41 9.61
CA GLY A 121 37.86 -13.53 10.75
C GLY A 121 37.29 -12.14 10.41
N PHE A 122 37.00 -11.82 9.16
CA PHE A 122 36.48 -10.49 8.78
C PHE A 122 35.21 -10.09 9.56
N TYR A 123 34.26 -11.00 9.72
CA TYR A 123 33.05 -10.70 10.50
C TYR A 123 33.32 -10.48 12.00
N ASN A 124 34.42 -11.01 12.57
CA ASN A 124 34.84 -10.61 13.91
C ASN A 124 35.24 -9.14 13.94
N ASP A 125 35.89 -8.65 12.89
CA ASP A 125 36.27 -7.24 12.77
C ASP A 125 35.04 -6.33 12.68
N VAL A 126 34.02 -6.73 11.90
CA VAL A 126 32.73 -6.03 11.84
C VAL A 126 32.06 -5.95 13.21
N ILE A 127 31.93 -7.09 13.91
CA ILE A 127 31.33 -7.16 15.25
C ILE A 127 32.10 -6.30 16.27
N ASN A 128 33.43 -6.37 16.23
CA ASN A 128 34.28 -5.60 17.13
C ASN A 128 34.22 -4.09 16.85
N ALA A 129 34.25 -3.68 15.58
CA ALA A 129 34.08 -2.29 15.17
C ALA A 129 32.73 -1.74 15.62
N ALA A 130 31.64 -2.49 15.39
CA ALA A 130 30.29 -2.09 15.75
C ALA A 130 30.12 -1.95 17.28
N TRP A 131 30.67 -2.88 18.06
CA TRP A 131 30.75 -2.76 19.52
C TRP A 131 31.48 -1.48 19.93
N SER A 132 32.64 -1.20 19.35
CA SER A 132 33.44 -0.02 19.67
C SER A 132 32.81 1.30 19.22
N ALA A 133 31.90 1.26 18.25
CA ALA A 133 31.16 2.42 17.73
C ALA A 133 29.77 2.57 18.37
N SER A 134 29.32 1.62 19.19
CA SER A 134 27.95 1.55 19.70
C SER A 134 26.89 1.52 18.59
N LEU A 135 27.10 0.66 17.59
CA LEU A 135 26.17 0.42 16.47
C LEU A 135 25.68 -1.02 16.47
N GLY A 136 24.40 -1.21 16.12
CA GLY A 136 23.87 -2.52 15.76
C GLY A 136 24.26 -2.92 14.33
N VAL A 137 24.22 -4.21 14.04
CA VAL A 137 24.63 -4.79 12.75
C VAL A 137 23.49 -5.62 12.18
N HIS A 138 23.06 -5.31 10.96
CA HIS A 138 22.31 -6.25 10.13
C HIS A 138 23.35 -7.05 9.32
N ALA A 139 23.65 -8.27 9.78
CA ALA A 139 24.66 -9.13 9.18
C ALA A 139 24.12 -9.77 7.89
N LEU A 140 25.00 -10.24 7.01
CA LEU A 140 24.64 -10.69 5.67
C LEU A 140 25.38 -11.97 5.25
N ILE A 141 24.60 -12.96 4.82
CA ILE A 141 25.06 -14.07 4.01
C ILE A 141 24.83 -13.68 2.56
N TRP A 142 25.91 -13.34 1.85
CA TRP A 142 25.85 -12.95 0.45
C TRP A 142 25.86 -14.16 -0.49
N PHE A 143 24.90 -14.24 -1.42
CA PHE A 143 24.78 -15.33 -2.37
C PHE A 143 25.95 -15.40 -3.37
N GLY A 144 26.41 -14.24 -3.86
CA GLY A 144 27.48 -14.15 -4.85
C GLY A 144 27.00 -14.46 -6.26
N TRP A 145 27.78 -14.05 -7.26
CA TRP A 145 27.42 -14.19 -8.68
C TRP A 145 28.17 -15.32 -9.39
N ASP A 146 29.38 -15.65 -8.93
CA ASP A 146 30.31 -16.54 -9.65
C ASP A 146 30.23 -18.01 -9.23
N ASP A 147 29.89 -18.28 -7.97
CA ASP A 147 29.74 -19.64 -7.42
C ASP A 147 28.38 -19.77 -6.71
N PRO A 148 27.43 -20.56 -7.25
CA PRO A 148 26.09 -20.72 -6.67
C PRO A 148 26.08 -21.41 -5.30
N ASN A 149 27.23 -21.89 -4.81
CA ASN A 149 27.37 -22.54 -3.50
C ASN A 149 28.21 -21.75 -2.50
N ILE A 150 28.88 -20.65 -2.89
CA ILE A 150 29.79 -19.91 -1.98
C ILE A 150 29.06 -19.40 -0.73
N TRP A 151 27.77 -19.08 -0.87
CA TRP A 151 26.90 -18.66 0.21
C TRP A 151 26.79 -19.69 1.35
N LYS A 152 26.96 -20.99 1.07
CA LYS A 152 26.94 -22.04 2.10
C LYS A 152 28.15 -21.91 3.01
N THR A 153 29.33 -21.70 2.43
CA THR A 153 30.57 -21.46 3.17
C THR A 153 30.47 -20.17 3.98
N ARG A 154 29.91 -19.10 3.39
CA ARG A 154 29.68 -17.82 4.08
C ARG A 154 28.68 -17.97 5.23
N ARG A 155 27.58 -18.70 5.03
CA ARG A 155 26.59 -19.05 6.06
C ARG A 155 27.27 -19.76 7.22
N ASP A 156 27.96 -20.86 6.94
CA ASP A 156 28.54 -21.71 7.99
C ASP A 156 29.62 -20.97 8.78
N THR A 157 30.44 -20.18 8.07
CA THR A 157 31.46 -19.32 8.69
C THR A 157 30.81 -18.25 9.57
N LEU A 158 29.80 -17.54 9.07
CA LEU A 158 29.14 -16.48 9.82
C LEU A 158 28.39 -17.03 11.04
N LEU A 159 27.62 -18.12 10.90
CA LEU A 159 26.96 -18.78 12.03
C LEU A 159 27.99 -19.20 13.09
N GLY A 160 29.13 -19.77 12.69
CA GLY A 160 30.22 -20.11 13.61
C GLY A 160 30.80 -18.88 14.32
N ILE A 161 30.97 -17.76 13.63
CA ILE A 161 31.42 -16.49 14.21
C ILE A 161 30.39 -15.93 15.21
N LEU A 162 29.10 -15.99 14.89
CA LEU A 162 28.04 -15.50 15.79
C LEU A 162 28.01 -16.26 17.11
N HIS A 163 28.31 -17.57 17.11
CA HIS A 163 28.42 -18.36 18.34
C HIS A 163 29.74 -18.15 19.09
N SER A 164 30.85 -18.01 18.36
CA SER A 164 32.19 -17.94 18.97
C SER A 164 32.60 -16.55 19.44
N ASN A 165 32.08 -15.49 18.82
CA ASN A 165 32.38 -14.12 19.24
C ASN A 165 31.46 -13.69 20.38
N PRO A 166 31.99 -13.41 21.59
CA PRO A 166 31.16 -13.13 22.76
C PRO A 166 30.38 -11.81 22.67
N LYS A 167 30.73 -10.92 21.74
CA LYS A 167 30.02 -9.65 21.48
C LYS A 167 28.85 -9.81 20.52
N ALA A 168 28.81 -10.87 19.72
CA ALA A 168 27.86 -11.01 18.60
C ALA A 168 26.40 -10.82 19.02
N LYS A 169 25.97 -11.51 20.08
CA LYS A 169 24.59 -11.44 20.61
C LYS A 169 24.16 -10.04 21.10
N PHE A 170 25.11 -9.13 21.30
CA PHE A 170 24.84 -7.77 21.77
C PHE A 170 24.82 -6.73 20.64
N VAL A 171 25.41 -7.03 19.49
CA VAL A 171 25.54 -6.05 18.39
C VAL A 171 24.89 -6.52 17.10
N VAL A 172 24.72 -7.81 16.88
CA VAL A 172 24.04 -8.32 15.68
C VAL A 172 22.53 -8.29 15.92
N ARG A 173 21.85 -7.38 15.23
CA ARG A 173 20.41 -7.13 15.33
C ARG A 173 19.61 -8.14 14.54
N VAL A 174 20.12 -8.58 13.40
CA VAL A 174 19.49 -9.57 12.51
C VAL A 174 20.55 -10.19 11.60
N LEU A 175 20.33 -11.43 11.18
CA LEU A 175 21.05 -12.10 10.09
C LEU A 175 20.19 -12.11 8.81
N GLN A 176 20.72 -11.61 7.71
CA GLN A 176 20.06 -11.62 6.40
C GLN A 176 20.66 -12.71 5.49
N PHE A 177 19.81 -13.36 4.69
CA PHE A 177 20.21 -14.00 3.43
C PHE A 177 19.98 -13.01 2.27
N GLY A 178 20.99 -12.73 1.45
CA GLY A 178 20.89 -11.67 0.45
C GLY A 178 22.04 -11.58 -0.55
N SER A 179 22.10 -10.54 -1.38
CA SER A 179 20.99 -9.62 -1.64
C SER A 179 20.03 -10.24 -2.68
N GLU A 180 18.72 -10.03 -2.53
CA GLU A 180 17.63 -10.42 -3.45
C GLU A 180 17.51 -11.91 -3.90
N PRO A 181 17.51 -12.89 -2.98
CA PRO A 181 17.51 -14.31 -3.37
C PRO A 181 16.27 -14.80 -4.15
N LEU A 182 15.12 -14.11 -4.02
CA LEU A 182 13.90 -14.42 -4.78
C LEU A 182 13.90 -13.74 -6.15
N TYR A 183 14.36 -12.49 -6.25
CA TYR A 183 14.48 -11.80 -7.53
C TYR A 183 15.55 -12.45 -8.41
N ASP A 184 16.71 -12.80 -7.84
CA ASP A 184 17.86 -13.36 -8.57
C ASP A 184 17.74 -14.86 -8.86
N TYR A 185 16.65 -15.51 -8.42
CA TYR A 185 16.50 -16.96 -8.51
C TYR A 185 17.64 -17.73 -7.81
N ALA A 186 18.28 -17.13 -6.81
CA ALA A 186 19.42 -17.72 -6.10
C ALA A 186 19.06 -19.05 -5.43
N LEU A 187 17.83 -19.15 -4.90
CA LEU A 187 17.26 -20.40 -4.40
C LEU A 187 15.77 -20.49 -4.75
N ASP A 188 15.28 -21.72 -4.84
CA ASP A 188 13.84 -22.00 -4.81
C ASP A 188 13.22 -21.52 -3.48
N PRO A 189 12.01 -20.92 -3.47
CA PRO A 189 11.39 -20.38 -2.27
C PRO A 189 11.26 -21.38 -1.11
N ASP A 190 10.94 -22.65 -1.36
CA ASP A 190 10.80 -23.65 -0.29
C ASP A 190 12.16 -23.96 0.35
N THR A 191 13.20 -24.02 -0.49
CA THR A 191 14.58 -24.21 -0.04
C THR A 191 15.04 -23.00 0.77
N LEU A 192 14.77 -21.79 0.30
CA LEU A 192 15.13 -20.55 1.00
C LEU A 192 14.43 -20.46 2.37
N ALA A 193 13.12 -20.73 2.43
CA ALA A 193 12.37 -20.76 3.69
C ALA A 193 12.94 -21.80 4.68
N THR A 194 13.37 -22.95 4.17
CA THR A 194 14.04 -23.99 4.95
C THR A 194 15.39 -23.51 5.50
N GLN A 195 16.17 -22.77 4.69
CA GLN A 195 17.44 -22.19 5.13
C GLN A 195 17.25 -21.14 6.23
N VAL A 196 16.26 -20.24 6.06
CA VAL A 196 15.88 -19.24 7.06
C VAL A 196 15.48 -19.93 8.37
N THR A 197 14.57 -20.91 8.30
CA THR A 197 14.10 -21.66 9.49
C THR A 197 15.25 -22.38 10.20
N SER A 198 16.16 -22.97 9.44
CA SER A 198 17.34 -23.68 9.98
C SER A 198 18.30 -22.71 10.68
N ALA A 199 18.53 -21.53 10.11
CA ALA A 199 19.34 -20.48 10.73
C ALA A 199 18.68 -19.94 12.01
N LYS A 200 17.36 -19.77 12.03
CA LYS A 200 16.61 -19.35 13.24
C LYS A 200 16.78 -20.36 14.37
N ALA A 201 16.65 -21.65 14.08
CA ALA A 201 16.89 -22.69 15.07
C ALA A 201 18.32 -22.64 15.62
N ASN A 202 19.31 -22.47 14.72
CA ASN A 202 20.73 -22.37 15.08
C ASN A 202 21.04 -21.16 15.97
N LEU A 203 20.42 -20.01 15.71
CA LEU A 203 20.68 -18.74 16.41
C LEU A 203 19.75 -18.48 17.61
N SER A 204 18.82 -19.39 17.90
CA SER A 204 17.82 -19.23 18.96
C SER A 204 18.44 -18.92 20.34
N SER A 205 19.55 -19.57 20.71
CA SER A 205 20.25 -19.33 21.98
C SER A 205 20.88 -17.94 22.08
N LEU A 206 21.21 -17.33 20.94
CA LEU A 206 21.76 -15.97 20.85
C LEU A 206 20.67 -14.90 20.74
N HIS A 207 19.41 -15.31 20.52
CA HIS A 207 18.27 -14.43 20.29
C HIS A 207 18.49 -13.46 19.11
N ILE A 208 19.15 -13.94 18.05
CA ILE A 208 19.38 -13.18 16.82
C ILE A 208 18.29 -13.54 15.80
N PRO A 209 17.43 -12.60 15.41
CA PRO A 209 16.44 -12.78 14.34
C PRO A 209 17.09 -13.09 12.98
N VAL A 210 16.33 -13.72 12.10
CA VAL A 210 16.76 -14.03 10.73
C VAL A 210 15.76 -13.48 9.72
N THR A 211 16.27 -12.93 8.63
CA THR A 211 15.48 -12.43 7.51
C THR A 211 16.13 -12.73 6.16
N ILE A 212 15.49 -12.30 5.08
CA ILE A 212 16.11 -12.11 3.77
C ILE A 212 16.07 -10.63 3.43
N SER A 213 17.01 -10.16 2.60
CA SER A 213 16.97 -8.79 2.09
C SER A 213 16.50 -8.81 0.64
N GLU A 214 15.33 -8.23 0.34
CA GLU A 214 14.60 -8.51 -0.90
C GLU A 214 13.67 -7.36 -1.31
N MET A 215 13.35 -7.27 -2.61
CA MET A 215 12.38 -6.36 -3.19
C MET A 215 10.94 -6.90 -3.08
N ALA A 216 9.94 -6.03 -3.05
CA ALA A 216 8.53 -6.45 -3.14
C ALA A 216 8.29 -7.31 -4.39
N TYR A 217 8.89 -6.91 -5.52
CA TYR A 217 8.81 -7.62 -6.79
C TYR A 217 9.31 -9.08 -6.71
N GLY A 218 10.44 -9.33 -6.02
CA GLY A 218 10.95 -10.70 -5.84
C GLY A 218 9.96 -11.62 -5.13
N TYR A 219 9.25 -11.11 -4.12
CA TYR A 219 8.16 -11.87 -3.50
C TYR A 219 6.96 -12.05 -4.44
N GLN A 220 6.60 -11.04 -5.23
CA GLN A 220 5.44 -11.09 -6.13
C GLN A 220 5.64 -12.11 -7.26
N GLU A 221 6.81 -12.13 -7.88
CA GLU A 221 7.14 -13.04 -9.00
C GLU A 221 7.22 -14.51 -8.58
N ARG A 222 7.45 -14.78 -7.29
CA ARG A 222 7.70 -16.13 -6.77
C ARG A 222 6.51 -16.72 -6.00
N GLN A 223 5.31 -16.17 -6.23
CA GLN A 223 4.07 -16.67 -5.65
C GLN A 223 3.66 -18.04 -6.24
N PRO A 224 3.03 -18.93 -5.44
CA PRO A 224 2.74 -18.76 -4.01
C PRO A 224 3.91 -19.15 -3.08
N GLY A 225 5.02 -19.67 -3.61
CA GLY A 225 6.13 -20.22 -2.82
C GLY A 225 6.80 -19.19 -1.90
N SER A 226 6.88 -17.94 -2.33
CA SER A 226 7.43 -16.83 -1.54
C SER A 226 6.63 -16.50 -0.27
N ASN A 227 5.37 -16.94 -0.13
CA ASN A 227 4.62 -16.79 1.12
C ASN A 227 5.27 -17.55 2.28
N LYS A 228 5.80 -18.76 2.02
CA LYS A 228 6.53 -19.53 3.05
C LYS A 228 7.81 -18.82 3.49
N VAL A 229 8.44 -18.09 2.58
CA VAL A 229 9.61 -17.27 2.90
C VAL A 229 9.20 -16.09 3.79
N MET A 230 8.10 -15.40 3.44
CA MET A 230 7.52 -14.34 4.28
C MET A 230 7.13 -14.86 5.67
N ASP A 231 6.57 -16.07 5.78
CA ASP A 231 6.23 -16.72 7.04
C ASP A 231 7.48 -17.06 7.88
N ALA A 232 8.58 -17.44 7.22
CA ALA A 232 9.79 -17.90 7.88
C ALA A 232 10.61 -16.76 8.51
N ILE A 233 10.65 -15.57 7.89
CA ILE A 233 11.45 -14.43 8.36
C ILE A 233 10.88 -13.75 9.61
N ASP A 234 11.74 -13.16 10.44
CA ASP A 234 11.34 -12.49 11.68
C ASP A 234 11.01 -10.99 11.50
N ILE A 235 11.75 -10.33 10.60
CA ILE A 235 11.58 -8.92 10.22
C ILE A 235 11.70 -8.79 8.71
N ILE A 236 11.37 -7.64 8.14
CA ILE A 236 11.42 -7.37 6.70
C ILE A 236 12.54 -6.37 6.43
N ASP A 237 13.58 -6.80 5.72
CA ASP A 237 14.60 -5.91 5.14
C ASP A 237 14.25 -5.67 3.66
N ALA A 238 13.41 -4.65 3.42
CA ALA A 238 12.84 -4.29 2.12
C ALA A 238 13.81 -3.45 1.28
N HIS A 239 14.16 -3.92 0.09
CA HIS A 239 14.92 -3.14 -0.88
C HIS A 239 14.03 -2.14 -1.58
N MET A 240 14.35 -0.85 -1.46
CA MET A 240 13.61 0.26 -2.04
C MET A 240 14.46 0.93 -3.12
N LEU A 241 14.17 0.60 -4.36
CA LEU A 241 14.98 1.00 -5.51
C LEU A 241 14.16 1.78 -6.55
N PRO A 242 13.57 2.92 -6.18
CA PRO A 242 12.62 3.63 -7.04
C PRO A 242 13.27 4.21 -8.32
N PHE A 243 14.60 4.36 -8.35
CA PHE A 243 15.33 4.79 -9.55
C PHE A 243 15.22 3.80 -10.72
N PHE A 244 15.08 2.50 -10.43
CA PHE A 244 14.93 1.46 -11.45
C PHE A 244 13.48 1.23 -11.87
N SER A 245 12.52 2.01 -11.37
CA SER A 245 11.16 1.94 -11.88
C SER A 245 11.05 2.50 -13.30
N THR A 246 10.19 1.92 -14.13
CA THR A 246 9.82 2.49 -15.43
C THR A 246 9.12 3.84 -15.31
N GLU A 247 8.59 4.16 -14.13
CA GLU A 247 7.92 5.42 -13.81
C GLU A 247 8.87 6.46 -13.18
N ALA A 248 10.16 6.13 -13.03
CA ALA A 248 11.12 7.01 -12.40
C ALA A 248 11.32 8.31 -13.21
N SER A 249 11.39 9.44 -12.52
CA SER A 249 11.72 10.74 -13.10
C SER A 249 12.72 11.50 -12.23
N THR A 250 12.22 12.26 -11.25
CA THR A 250 13.07 12.91 -10.23
C THR A 250 12.84 12.25 -8.88
N ALA A 251 13.85 12.33 -8.01
CA ALA A 251 13.76 11.77 -6.67
C ALA A 251 12.60 12.37 -5.85
N SER A 252 12.31 13.66 -5.99
CA SER A 252 11.18 14.29 -5.29
C SER A 252 9.81 13.76 -5.75
N ALA A 253 9.72 13.23 -6.97
CA ALA A 253 8.50 12.64 -7.52
C ALA A 253 8.40 11.12 -7.27
N SER A 254 9.38 10.51 -6.58
CA SER A 254 9.46 9.05 -6.46
C SER A 254 8.61 8.46 -5.33
N TRP A 255 7.90 9.29 -4.55
CA TRP A 255 7.10 8.81 -3.42
C TRP A 255 6.04 7.77 -3.80
N PRO A 256 5.27 7.93 -4.90
CA PRO A 256 4.30 6.91 -5.30
C PRO A 256 4.96 5.55 -5.54
N ILE A 257 6.18 5.53 -6.10
CA ILE A 257 6.94 4.31 -6.38
C ILE A 257 7.33 3.63 -5.05
N VAL A 258 7.95 4.39 -4.14
CA VAL A 258 8.32 3.89 -2.80
C VAL A 258 7.09 3.41 -2.03
N LEU A 259 5.99 4.18 -2.08
CA LEU A 259 4.75 3.87 -1.38
C LEU A 259 4.08 2.60 -1.91
N THR A 260 4.18 2.32 -3.22
CA THR A 260 3.68 1.07 -3.81
C THR A 260 4.36 -0.14 -3.17
N ASP A 261 5.70 -0.16 -3.11
CA ASP A 261 6.43 -1.29 -2.55
C ASP A 261 6.24 -1.39 -1.04
N VAL A 262 6.26 -0.26 -0.33
CA VAL A 262 5.97 -0.23 1.11
C VAL A 262 4.57 -0.77 1.41
N ASN A 263 3.54 -0.33 0.67
CA ASN A 263 2.18 -0.82 0.88
C ASN A 263 2.07 -2.33 0.61
N TRP A 264 2.83 -2.84 -0.36
CA TRP A 264 2.91 -4.29 -0.58
C TRP A 264 3.45 -5.01 0.67
N PHE A 265 4.56 -4.54 1.25
CA PHE A 265 5.10 -5.11 2.48
C PHE A 265 4.19 -4.90 3.69
N VAL A 266 3.50 -3.78 3.82
CA VAL A 266 2.54 -3.54 4.91
C VAL A 266 1.37 -4.53 4.83
N THR A 267 0.85 -4.78 3.63
CA THR A 267 -0.27 -5.70 3.42
C THR A 267 0.12 -7.16 3.61
N ASN A 268 1.28 -7.57 3.10
CA ASN A 268 1.69 -8.98 3.06
C ASN A 268 2.67 -9.37 4.19
N GLY A 269 3.21 -8.38 4.90
CA GLY A 269 4.29 -8.55 5.88
C GLY A 269 3.88 -9.01 7.26
N GLN A 270 2.59 -9.27 7.50
CA GLN A 270 2.07 -9.82 8.76
C GLN A 270 2.45 -9.00 10.00
N ASN A 271 2.41 -7.66 9.88
CA ASN A 271 2.80 -6.70 10.93
C ASN A 271 4.25 -6.84 11.44
N LYS A 272 5.14 -7.51 10.68
CA LYS A 272 6.57 -7.59 11.00
C LYS A 272 7.21 -6.19 10.89
N LYS A 273 8.29 -5.98 11.65
CA LYS A 273 9.10 -4.74 11.57
C LYS A 273 9.70 -4.61 10.17
N ILE A 274 9.57 -3.43 9.57
CA ILE A 274 10.09 -3.12 8.23
C ILE A 274 11.27 -2.17 8.34
N TYR A 275 12.34 -2.50 7.61
CA TYR A 275 13.47 -1.64 7.31
C TYR A 275 13.60 -1.46 5.80
N LEU A 276 13.66 -0.21 5.32
CA LEU A 276 14.09 0.06 3.95
C LEU A 276 15.61 -0.09 3.93
N SER A 277 16.11 -1.21 3.41
CA SER A 277 17.51 -1.63 3.55
C SER A 277 18.38 -1.11 2.40
N GLN A 278 18.37 -1.76 1.23
CA GLN A 278 18.97 -1.20 0.03
C GLN A 278 18.07 -0.08 -0.50
N ASN A 279 18.39 1.16 -0.13
CA ASN A 279 17.48 2.30 -0.26
C ASN A 279 18.24 3.59 -0.63
N GLY A 280 18.11 4.02 -1.88
CA GLY A 280 18.84 5.18 -2.38
C GLY A 280 18.45 5.61 -3.79
N TRP A 281 18.90 6.81 -4.16
CA TRP A 281 18.81 7.36 -5.52
C TRP A 281 20.21 7.74 -5.98
N PRO A 282 20.72 7.19 -7.09
CA PRO A 282 22.12 7.40 -7.46
C PRO A 282 22.38 8.82 -7.96
N SER A 283 23.58 9.31 -7.68
CA SER A 283 24.09 10.59 -8.18
C SER A 283 24.83 10.50 -9.51
N VAL A 284 25.12 9.29 -9.99
CA VAL A 284 25.68 9.02 -11.33
C VAL A 284 25.13 7.71 -11.85
N THR A 285 25.07 7.54 -13.17
CA THR A 285 24.81 6.25 -13.82
C THR A 285 26.08 5.68 -14.42
N TYR A 286 26.15 4.36 -14.50
CA TYR A 286 27.18 3.60 -15.20
C TYR A 286 26.60 2.25 -15.60
N SER A 287 27.39 1.43 -16.31
CA SER A 287 26.92 0.13 -16.79
C SER A 287 26.52 -0.79 -15.63
N GLY A 288 25.28 -1.25 -15.62
CA GLY A 288 24.66 -2.02 -14.55
C GLY A 288 23.82 -1.19 -13.55
N VAL A 289 23.88 0.15 -13.62
CA VAL A 289 23.14 1.09 -12.76
C VAL A 289 22.40 2.13 -13.61
N GLU A 290 22.00 1.75 -14.82
CA GLU A 290 21.16 2.58 -15.68
C GLU A 290 19.69 2.54 -15.22
N PRO A 291 18.95 3.64 -15.36
CA PRO A 291 17.53 3.63 -15.06
C PRO A 291 16.74 2.90 -16.14
N ASN A 292 15.63 2.28 -15.73
CA ASN A 292 14.66 1.72 -16.68
C ASN A 292 13.75 2.78 -17.32
N SER A 293 13.79 4.02 -16.82
CA SER A 293 13.08 5.16 -17.38
C SER A 293 14.05 6.17 -18.00
N PRO A 294 13.82 6.64 -19.24
CA PRO A 294 14.63 7.71 -19.84
C PRO A 294 14.45 9.07 -19.14
N SER A 295 13.39 9.21 -18.33
CA SER A 295 13.11 10.44 -17.56
C SER A 295 13.84 10.48 -16.22
N ALA A 296 14.44 9.36 -15.79
CA ALA A 296 15.10 9.27 -14.50
C ALA A 296 16.42 10.06 -14.47
N VAL A 297 16.57 10.94 -13.48
CA VAL A 297 17.72 11.84 -13.38
C VAL A 297 18.64 11.42 -12.23
N ALA A 298 19.81 10.86 -12.55
CA ALA A 298 20.89 10.64 -11.59
C ALA A 298 21.80 11.87 -11.51
N ASN A 299 21.79 12.54 -10.36
CA ASN A 299 22.73 13.60 -10.00
C ASN A 299 22.72 13.81 -8.48
N VAL A 300 23.73 14.51 -7.96
CA VAL A 300 23.87 14.81 -6.53
C VAL A 300 22.61 15.49 -5.95
N GLN A 301 21.95 16.34 -6.73
CA GLN A 301 20.74 17.02 -6.29
C GLN A 301 19.57 16.04 -6.08
N ASN A 302 19.40 15.05 -6.95
CA ASN A 302 18.34 14.06 -6.82
C ASN A 302 18.63 13.06 -5.69
N GLU A 303 19.88 12.65 -5.48
CA GLU A 303 20.25 11.85 -4.31
C GLU A 303 19.90 12.58 -3.00
N LYS A 304 20.27 13.86 -2.89
CA LYS A 304 19.86 14.71 -1.76
C LYS A 304 18.34 14.79 -1.61
N ASN A 305 17.64 15.02 -2.71
CA ASN A 305 16.18 15.17 -2.73
C ASN A 305 15.46 13.88 -2.32
N TYR A 306 16.05 12.71 -2.61
CA TYR A 306 15.47 11.43 -2.22
C TYR A 306 15.42 11.28 -0.69
N PHE A 307 16.52 11.56 0.00
CA PHE A 307 16.54 11.49 1.45
C PHE A 307 15.70 12.59 2.10
N ALA A 308 15.67 13.80 1.52
CA ALA A 308 14.75 14.85 1.96
C ALA A 308 13.28 14.44 1.79
N LEU A 309 12.96 13.70 0.73
CA LEU A 309 11.64 13.12 0.53
C LEU A 309 11.34 12.10 1.64
N LEU A 310 12.25 11.17 1.96
CA LEU A 310 12.05 10.20 3.05
C LEU A 310 11.85 10.89 4.41
N ASP A 311 12.64 11.92 4.72
CA ASP A 311 12.46 12.73 5.94
C ASP A 311 11.06 13.37 5.99
N SER A 312 10.57 13.89 4.87
CA SER A 312 9.21 14.47 4.79
C SER A 312 8.09 13.46 5.09
N LYS A 313 8.39 12.16 5.04
CA LYS A 313 7.44 11.06 5.29
C LYS A 313 7.63 10.41 6.65
N CYS A 314 8.40 11.03 7.55
CA CYS A 314 8.64 10.47 8.88
C CYS A 314 7.35 10.17 9.68
N SER A 315 6.35 11.05 9.63
CA SER A 315 5.04 10.81 10.27
C SER A 315 4.33 9.57 9.72
N TYR A 316 4.44 9.34 8.40
CA TYR A 316 3.93 8.12 7.78
C TYR A 316 4.71 6.91 8.29
N PHE A 317 6.05 6.95 8.25
CA PHE A 317 6.89 5.86 8.74
C PHE A 317 6.63 5.51 10.21
N LYS A 318 6.40 6.49 11.09
CA LYS A 318 6.04 6.24 12.51
C LYS A 318 4.68 5.55 12.65
N SER A 319 3.75 5.82 11.75
CA SER A 319 2.37 5.32 11.83
C SER A 319 2.18 3.86 11.39
N VAL A 320 3.13 3.31 10.65
CA VAL A 320 3.05 1.94 10.11
C VAL A 320 3.11 0.90 11.24
N ALA A 321 2.29 -0.14 11.13
CA ALA A 321 2.26 -1.25 12.09
C ALA A 321 3.62 -1.99 12.14
N GLY A 322 3.86 -2.76 13.21
CA GLY A 322 5.15 -3.45 13.41
C GLY A 322 6.27 -2.56 13.98
N GLY A 323 5.92 -1.41 14.58
CA GLY A 323 6.87 -0.47 15.19
C GLY A 323 7.38 0.61 14.23
N GLY A 324 6.65 0.91 13.16
CA GLY A 324 7.03 1.88 12.14
C GLY A 324 8.13 1.38 11.19
N ILE A 325 8.48 2.21 10.21
CA ILE A 325 9.48 1.92 9.18
C ILE A 325 10.78 2.66 9.48
N GLY A 326 11.87 1.90 9.65
CA GLY A 326 13.22 2.44 9.65
C GLY A 326 13.80 2.44 8.23
N TRP A 327 14.70 3.35 7.90
CA TRP A 327 15.36 3.33 6.60
C TRP A 327 16.87 3.56 6.73
N PHE A 328 17.61 2.80 5.93
CA PHE A 328 19.04 2.95 5.73
C PHE A 328 19.29 3.86 4.53
N ALA A 329 20.31 4.70 4.57
CA ALA A 329 20.91 5.21 3.34
C ALA A 329 21.71 4.09 2.68
N HIS A 330 21.60 3.90 1.36
CA HIS A 330 22.17 2.73 0.71
C HIS A 330 23.67 2.58 0.98
N ILE A 331 24.50 3.60 0.74
CA ILE A 331 25.96 3.45 0.85
C ILE A 331 26.57 4.63 1.60
N TYR A 332 27.62 4.34 2.38
CA TYR A 332 28.32 5.36 3.17
C TYR A 332 29.24 6.24 2.31
N SER A 333 29.98 5.66 1.34
CA SER A 333 30.92 6.39 0.49
C SER A 333 30.95 5.90 -0.96
N ASP A 334 31.13 6.79 -1.93
CA ASP A 334 31.25 6.44 -3.34
C ASP A 334 32.49 5.57 -3.63
N ASN A 335 33.46 5.50 -2.71
CA ASN A 335 34.58 4.56 -2.78
C ASN A 335 34.16 3.10 -2.49
N GLN A 336 32.96 2.91 -1.94
CA GLN A 336 32.34 1.60 -1.71
C GLN A 336 31.48 1.21 -2.90
N GLU A 337 30.59 2.11 -3.32
CA GLU A 337 29.75 1.93 -4.49
C GLU A 337 29.53 3.28 -5.18
N PRO A 338 29.98 3.46 -6.42
CA PRO A 338 29.91 4.76 -7.10
C PRO A 338 28.47 5.29 -7.19
N GLY A 339 28.28 6.55 -6.82
CA GLY A 339 27.02 7.26 -7.01
C GLY A 339 26.02 7.13 -5.87
N TYR A 340 26.15 6.13 -5.00
CA TYR A 340 25.22 5.91 -3.88
C TYR A 340 25.74 6.37 -2.51
N GLY A 341 27.02 6.74 -2.43
CA GLY A 341 27.66 7.04 -1.15
C GLY A 341 27.48 8.48 -0.72
N ILE A 342 26.98 8.74 0.49
CA ILE A 342 26.81 10.11 0.99
C ILE A 342 28.14 10.90 1.01
N TYR A 343 29.25 10.24 1.31
CA TYR A 343 30.59 10.75 1.02
C TYR A 343 30.97 10.49 -0.44
N GLY A 344 31.42 11.52 -1.16
CA GLY A 344 32.04 11.35 -2.47
C GLY A 344 33.38 10.63 -2.39
N THR A 345 33.98 10.34 -3.55
CA THR A 345 35.28 9.64 -3.66
C THR A 345 36.44 10.39 -2.97
N SER A 346 36.34 11.72 -2.84
CA SER A 346 37.31 12.55 -2.11
C SER A 346 37.21 12.44 -0.59
N GLY A 347 36.26 11.68 -0.04
CA GLY A 347 35.98 11.59 1.40
C GLY A 347 35.27 12.83 1.97
N VAL A 348 34.66 13.65 1.11
CA VAL A 348 33.86 14.83 1.49
C VAL A 348 32.39 14.57 1.20
N LEU A 349 31.48 15.07 2.04
CA LEU A 349 30.05 14.94 1.81
C LEU A 349 29.63 15.57 0.48
N LYS A 350 28.83 14.86 -0.31
CA LYS A 350 28.28 15.41 -1.56
C LYS A 350 27.26 16.52 -1.32
N PHE A 351 26.58 16.46 -0.17
CA PHE A 351 25.64 17.47 0.31
C PHE A 351 25.54 17.42 1.84
N PRO A 352 25.10 18.50 2.51
CA PRO A 352 24.78 18.45 3.94
C PRO A 352 23.74 17.35 4.20
N PHE A 353 24.11 16.35 5.00
CA PHE A 353 23.27 15.20 5.32
C PHE A 353 23.05 15.13 6.83
N ALA A 354 21.85 15.49 7.26
CA ALA A 354 21.43 15.51 8.66
C ALA A 354 19.99 14.96 8.75
N PRO A 355 19.81 13.64 8.52
CA PRO A 355 18.48 13.05 8.41
C PRO A 355 17.75 13.00 9.76
N ILE A 356 16.42 12.96 9.71
CA ILE A 356 15.59 12.91 10.91
C ILE A 356 15.66 11.52 11.55
N THR A 357 16.04 11.49 12.82
CA THR A 357 15.96 10.27 13.65
C THR A 357 14.71 10.28 14.52
N SER A 358 14.30 9.12 15.03
CA SER A 358 13.18 9.01 15.97
C SER A 358 13.34 9.86 17.24
N VAL A 359 14.56 10.15 17.66
CA VAL A 359 14.88 10.95 18.87
C VAL A 359 14.68 12.46 18.64
N ASP A 360 14.91 12.94 17.42
CA ASP A 360 14.76 14.37 17.08
C ASP A 360 13.28 14.82 17.15
N LEU A 361 12.34 13.88 17.04
CA LEU A 361 10.90 14.16 17.08
C LEU A 361 10.31 14.06 18.48
N ASP A 362 10.85 13.19 19.33
CA ASP A 362 10.41 13.08 20.73
C ASP A 362 10.98 14.23 21.59
N SER A 363 12.11 14.83 21.15
CA SER A 363 12.70 16.04 21.75
C SER A 363 12.13 17.37 21.21
N ALA A 364 11.37 17.35 20.11
CA ALA A 364 10.64 18.51 19.58
C ALA A 364 9.38 18.88 20.38
N ASN A 365 9.21 18.33 21.59
CA ASN A 365 8.23 18.75 22.58
C ASN A 365 8.84 19.89 23.42
N PRO A 366 8.50 21.18 23.19
CA PRO A 366 9.23 22.29 23.77
C PRO A 366 8.73 22.54 25.21
N PHE A 367 9.29 21.81 26.16
CA PHE A 367 9.35 22.19 27.56
C PHE A 367 10.80 22.21 28.02
N SER A 368 11.64 23.01 27.37
CA SER A 368 12.95 23.42 27.93
C SER A 368 13.56 24.58 27.12
N SER A 369 13.82 25.68 27.83
CA SER A 369 14.68 26.84 27.48
C SER A 369 14.30 27.80 26.33
N SER A 370 13.65 28.90 26.75
CA SER A 370 13.78 30.33 26.39
C SER A 370 14.28 30.85 25.03
N THR A 371 13.42 31.76 24.50
CA THR A 371 13.64 33.05 23.80
C THR A 371 14.14 33.05 22.35
N SER A 372 13.20 33.25 21.40
CA SER A 372 13.02 34.54 20.71
C SER A 372 11.76 34.52 19.83
N THR A 373 11.16 35.69 19.68
CA THR A 373 9.77 36.00 19.32
C THR A 373 9.52 35.93 17.80
N THR A 374 8.42 35.32 17.34
CA THR A 374 7.30 35.98 16.60
C THR A 374 6.26 35.01 16.00
N MET A 375 4.98 35.34 16.27
CA MET A 375 3.70 34.86 15.69
C MET A 375 3.31 33.37 15.83
N ALA A 376 2.79 33.03 17.01
CA ALA A 376 2.22 31.73 17.33
C ALA A 376 0.85 31.50 16.66
N ALA A 377 0.77 30.46 15.83
CA ALA A 377 -0.49 29.75 15.60
C ALA A 377 -0.96 29.15 16.95
N ALA A 378 -2.26 29.24 17.24
CA ALA A 378 -2.82 28.73 18.48
C ALA A 378 -2.72 27.19 18.51
N SER A 379 -1.87 26.69 19.40
CA SER A 379 -1.67 25.25 19.59
C SER A 379 -2.91 24.57 20.18
N SER A 380 -3.31 23.45 19.60
CA SER A 380 -4.37 22.54 20.09
C SER A 380 -4.03 21.91 21.43
N THR A 381 -2.76 21.94 21.86
CA THR A 381 -2.25 21.33 23.10
C THR A 381 -3.05 21.72 24.32
N ARG A 382 -3.48 22.99 24.45
CA ARG A 382 -4.27 23.43 25.61
C ARG A 382 -5.61 22.71 25.68
N ALA A 383 -6.31 22.59 24.55
CA ALA A 383 -7.60 21.90 24.50
C ALA A 383 -7.42 20.40 24.73
N LEU A 384 -6.44 19.78 24.06
CA LEU A 384 -6.18 18.34 24.18
C LEU A 384 -5.78 17.92 25.59
N ASN A 385 -4.93 18.70 26.28
CA ASN A 385 -4.58 18.45 27.69
C ASN A 385 -5.79 18.51 28.63
N ALA A 386 -6.85 19.22 28.26
CA ALA A 386 -8.08 19.31 29.04
C ALA A 386 -9.11 18.22 28.69
N ILE A 387 -8.97 17.57 27.52
CA ILE A 387 -9.91 16.58 26.98
C ILE A 387 -9.38 15.16 27.21
N LEU A 388 -8.19 14.84 26.70
CA LEU A 388 -7.69 13.46 26.61
C LEU A 388 -7.62 12.75 27.97
N PRO A 389 -7.14 13.38 29.07
CA PRO A 389 -7.11 12.71 30.38
C PRO A 389 -8.49 12.36 30.95
N GLN A 390 -9.56 12.99 30.46
CA GLN A 390 -10.92 12.73 30.94
C GLN A 390 -11.59 11.58 30.21
N ILE A 391 -11.13 11.20 29.01
CA ILE A 391 -11.79 10.18 28.19
C ILE A 391 -11.94 8.84 28.92
N PRO A 392 -10.93 8.32 29.65
CA PRO A 392 -11.07 7.04 30.36
C PRO A 392 -12.06 7.05 31.53
N THR A 393 -12.33 8.23 32.12
CA THR A 393 -13.10 8.34 33.38
C THR A 393 -14.46 9.01 33.22
N ALA A 394 -14.59 9.92 32.26
CA ALA A 394 -15.75 10.76 31.99
C ALA A 394 -15.89 11.02 30.47
N PRO A 395 -16.16 9.96 29.66
CA PRO A 395 -16.12 10.04 28.20
C PRO A 395 -17.17 10.99 27.61
N TYR A 396 -18.35 11.09 28.23
CA TYR A 396 -19.40 12.01 27.79
C TYR A 396 -19.00 13.46 28.00
N GLU A 397 -18.44 13.79 29.16
CA GLU A 397 -17.93 15.12 29.50
C GLU A 397 -16.76 15.50 28.60
N ALA A 398 -15.84 14.57 28.34
CA ALA A 398 -14.73 14.76 27.41
C ALA A 398 -15.23 15.05 25.99
N HIS A 399 -16.25 14.31 25.52
CA HIS A 399 -16.91 14.54 24.25
C HIS A 399 -17.54 15.94 24.15
N GLN A 400 -18.35 16.35 25.13
CA GLN A 400 -18.96 17.68 25.15
C GLN A 400 -17.90 18.80 25.22
N LYS A 401 -16.81 18.57 25.95
CA LYS A 401 -15.68 19.50 26.03
C LYS A 401 -14.96 19.64 24.68
N ALA A 402 -14.71 18.53 23.97
CA ALA A 402 -14.13 18.56 22.62
C ALA A 402 -14.98 19.39 21.65
N ARG A 403 -16.30 19.17 21.63
CA ARG A 403 -17.24 19.98 20.82
C ARG A 403 -17.18 21.46 21.17
N THR A 404 -17.10 21.79 22.45
CA THR A 404 -17.06 23.18 22.92
C THR A 404 -15.77 23.89 22.50
N PHE A 405 -14.61 23.24 22.65
CA PHE A 405 -13.34 23.79 22.19
C PHE A 405 -13.33 23.97 20.67
N ALA A 406 -13.70 22.93 19.92
CA ALA A 406 -13.76 22.99 18.46
C ALA A 406 -14.68 24.14 17.98
N SER A 407 -15.87 24.29 18.56
CA SER A 407 -16.80 25.37 18.22
C SER A 407 -16.22 26.77 18.47
N ARG A 408 -15.42 26.94 19.53
CA ARG A 408 -14.74 28.22 19.82
C ARG A 408 -13.65 28.51 18.80
N TYR A 409 -12.88 27.49 18.42
CA TYR A 409 -11.85 27.61 17.39
C TYR A 409 -12.44 27.94 16.03
N VAL A 410 -13.53 27.26 15.63
CA VAL A 410 -14.28 27.56 14.40
C VAL A 410 -14.79 29.01 14.40
N LYS A 411 -15.41 29.50 15.49
CA LYS A 411 -15.85 30.89 15.61
C LYS A 411 -14.72 31.92 15.51
N SER A 412 -13.49 31.49 15.81
CA SER A 412 -12.29 32.32 15.74
C SER A 412 -11.50 32.09 14.44
N ASN A 413 -12.09 31.40 13.45
CA ASN A 413 -11.48 31.00 12.17
C ASN A 413 -10.18 30.18 12.31
N GLN A 414 -9.99 29.50 13.45
CA GLN A 414 -8.86 28.60 13.71
C GLN A 414 -9.21 27.16 13.30
N TYR A 415 -9.47 26.96 12.01
CA TYR A 415 -9.98 25.69 11.49
C TYR A 415 -9.02 24.52 11.69
N ASP A 416 -7.71 24.72 11.47
CA ASP A 416 -6.70 23.68 11.67
C ASP A 416 -6.62 23.19 13.11
N THR A 417 -6.67 24.12 14.07
CA THR A 417 -6.71 23.81 15.49
C THR A 417 -7.99 23.05 15.85
N ALA A 418 -9.14 23.42 15.27
CA ALA A 418 -10.39 22.70 15.47
C ALA A 418 -10.34 21.28 14.91
N ILE A 419 -9.79 21.10 13.70
CA ILE A 419 -9.61 19.80 13.04
C ILE A 419 -8.75 18.89 13.92
N ASP A 420 -7.59 19.36 14.39
CA ASP A 420 -6.72 18.54 15.23
C ASP A 420 -7.39 18.16 16.56
N VAL A 421 -8.08 19.10 17.23
CA VAL A 421 -8.83 18.80 18.46
C VAL A 421 -9.90 17.74 18.22
N LEU A 422 -10.68 17.86 17.14
CA LEU A 422 -11.74 16.91 16.80
C LEU A 422 -11.17 15.54 16.44
N PHE A 423 -10.14 15.49 15.60
CA PHE A 423 -9.51 14.25 15.17
C PHE A 423 -8.93 13.44 16.34
N GLN A 424 -8.10 14.07 17.17
CA GLN A 424 -7.43 13.40 18.30
C GLN A 424 -8.46 12.92 19.33
N SER A 425 -9.47 13.76 19.63
CA SER A 425 -10.53 13.41 20.60
C SER A 425 -11.42 12.29 20.08
N ALA A 426 -11.81 12.33 18.80
CA ALA A 426 -12.59 11.26 18.16
C ALA A 426 -11.83 9.93 18.22
N ARG A 427 -10.56 9.95 17.83
CA ARG A 427 -9.68 8.78 17.81
C ARG A 427 -9.61 8.11 19.18
N GLU A 428 -9.42 8.89 20.24
CA GLU A 428 -9.29 8.35 21.59
C GLU A 428 -10.62 7.87 22.17
N LEU A 429 -11.73 8.59 21.90
CA LEU A 429 -13.08 8.12 22.26
C LEU A 429 -13.39 6.77 21.62
N ILE A 430 -13.08 6.58 20.33
CA ILE A 430 -13.29 5.30 19.64
C ILE A 430 -12.48 4.18 20.31
N LYS A 431 -11.19 4.41 20.61
CA LYS A 431 -10.32 3.43 21.29
C LYS A 431 -10.83 3.02 22.67
N THR A 432 -11.54 3.91 23.37
CA THR A 432 -12.17 3.63 24.67
C THR A 432 -13.58 3.05 24.58
N GLY A 433 -14.00 2.55 23.41
CA GLY A 433 -15.30 1.91 23.23
C GLY A 433 -16.46 2.89 23.14
N GLN A 434 -16.22 4.13 22.69
CA GLN A 434 -17.25 5.17 22.50
C GLN A 434 -17.41 5.52 21.00
N PRO A 435 -17.82 4.56 20.15
CA PRO A 435 -17.89 4.77 18.70
C PRO A 435 -18.94 5.82 18.30
N GLY A 436 -20.03 5.96 19.05
CA GLY A 436 -21.04 6.99 18.82
C GLY A 436 -20.48 8.41 18.98
N SER A 437 -19.78 8.67 20.09
CA SER A 437 -19.14 9.97 20.34
C SER A 437 -18.01 10.25 19.34
N GLY A 438 -17.23 9.22 18.99
CA GLY A 438 -16.21 9.31 17.94
C GLY A 438 -16.80 9.67 16.57
N SER A 439 -17.90 9.02 16.19
CA SER A 439 -18.61 9.27 14.93
C SER A 439 -19.21 10.68 14.88
N ASP A 440 -19.76 11.17 15.99
CA ASP A 440 -20.23 12.56 16.11
C ASP A 440 -19.09 13.58 15.93
N LEU A 441 -17.96 13.39 16.63
CA LEU A 441 -16.81 14.30 16.49
C LEU A 441 -16.20 14.26 15.08
N THR A 442 -16.20 13.09 14.43
CA THR A 442 -15.76 12.97 13.04
C THR A 442 -16.70 13.67 12.08
N THR A 443 -18.01 13.58 12.31
CA THR A 443 -19.00 14.35 11.56
C THR A 443 -18.73 15.84 11.71
N PHE A 444 -18.51 16.30 12.94
CA PHE A 444 -18.19 17.72 13.18
C PHE A 444 -16.88 18.10 12.49
N MET A 445 -15.87 17.22 12.45
CA MET A 445 -14.63 17.47 11.71
C MET A 445 -14.88 17.67 10.22
N LEU A 446 -15.77 16.90 9.61
CA LEU A 446 -16.19 17.08 8.21
C LEU A 446 -16.95 18.39 8.00
N ASP A 447 -17.76 18.84 8.96
CA ASP A 447 -18.40 20.17 8.89
C ASP A 447 -17.36 21.31 8.96
N VAL A 448 -16.27 21.10 9.72
CA VAL A 448 -15.13 22.04 9.76
C VAL A 448 -14.34 21.99 8.44
N TYR A 449 -14.17 20.83 7.83
CA TYR A 449 -13.58 20.72 6.48
C TYR A 449 -14.39 21.52 5.46
N GLU A 450 -15.72 21.37 5.48
CA GLU A 450 -16.62 22.15 4.62
C GLU A 450 -16.46 23.66 4.86
N SER A 451 -16.45 24.07 6.13
CA SER A 451 -16.32 25.50 6.51
C SER A 451 -14.97 26.10 6.11
N LYS A 452 -13.90 25.31 6.18
CA LYS A 452 -12.54 25.70 5.80
C LYS A 452 -12.34 25.72 4.28
N GLY A 453 -13.10 24.92 3.53
CA GLY A 453 -12.77 24.59 2.14
C GLY A 453 -11.58 23.62 2.05
N GLU A 454 -11.50 22.65 2.97
CA GLU A 454 -10.43 21.65 3.01
C GLU A 454 -10.46 20.80 1.72
N PRO A 455 -9.34 20.73 0.96
CA PRO A 455 -9.30 19.90 -0.23
C PRO A 455 -9.17 18.42 0.12
N VAL A 456 -9.65 17.56 -0.77
CA VAL A 456 -9.35 16.12 -0.71
C VAL A 456 -7.85 15.92 -0.98
N SER A 457 -7.11 15.71 0.09
CA SER A 457 -5.65 15.51 0.14
C SER A 457 -5.30 14.21 0.88
N ASP A 458 -4.07 13.72 0.74
CA ASP A 458 -3.59 12.54 1.49
C ASP A 458 -3.74 12.71 3.01
N GLU A 459 -3.56 13.91 3.54
CA GLU A 459 -3.68 14.21 4.97
C GLU A 459 -5.14 14.16 5.43
N SER A 460 -6.03 14.85 4.72
CA SER A 460 -7.47 14.84 5.00
C SER A 460 -8.06 13.43 4.89
N ARG A 461 -7.66 12.67 3.86
CA ARG A 461 -8.00 11.25 3.63
C ARG A 461 -7.47 10.36 4.74
N GLY A 462 -6.20 10.52 5.12
CA GLY A 462 -5.55 9.73 6.18
C GLY A 462 -6.24 9.86 7.54
N ARG A 463 -6.77 11.05 7.87
CA ARG A 463 -7.58 11.21 9.09
C ARG A 463 -8.86 10.38 9.02
N LEU A 464 -9.58 10.41 7.90
CA LEU A 464 -10.83 9.67 7.72
C LEU A 464 -10.60 8.15 7.72
N THR A 465 -9.59 7.66 7.01
CA THR A 465 -9.27 6.22 6.99
C THR A 465 -8.85 5.72 8.37
N GLN A 466 -8.06 6.48 9.13
CA GLN A 466 -7.71 6.12 10.51
C GLN A 466 -8.95 6.00 11.42
N LEU A 467 -9.88 6.94 11.33
CA LEU A 467 -11.10 6.91 12.14
C LEU A 467 -12.04 5.77 11.73
N ILE A 468 -12.19 5.52 10.41
CA ILE A 468 -12.98 4.40 9.88
C ILE A 468 -12.42 3.05 10.36
N ALA A 469 -11.09 2.88 10.32
CA ALA A 469 -10.42 1.67 10.79
C ALA A 469 -10.72 1.39 12.28
N LEU A 470 -10.66 2.43 13.11
CA LEU A 470 -10.77 2.29 14.57
C LEU A 470 -12.16 1.93 15.06
N ILE A 471 -13.22 2.31 14.33
CA ILE A 471 -14.60 2.00 14.75
C ILE A 471 -14.88 0.49 14.68
N GLY A 472 -14.20 -0.23 13.79
CA GLY A 472 -14.44 -1.65 13.57
C GLY A 472 -15.79 -1.95 12.91
N PRO A 473 -16.11 -3.25 12.71
CA PRO A 473 -17.32 -3.67 11.98
C PRO A 473 -18.60 -3.62 12.81
N ASP A 474 -18.52 -3.46 14.13
CA ASP A 474 -19.66 -3.57 15.03
C ASP A 474 -20.57 -2.33 14.99
N GLY A 475 -21.85 -2.56 14.65
CA GLY A 475 -22.89 -1.53 14.66
C GLY A 475 -22.94 -0.63 13.41
N GLY A 476 -23.79 0.41 13.45
CA GLY A 476 -24.05 1.29 12.29
C GLY A 476 -23.09 2.47 12.12
N TRP A 477 -22.17 2.67 13.06
CA TRP A 477 -21.34 3.89 13.12
C TRP A 477 -20.31 3.96 12.01
N ARG A 478 -19.69 2.83 11.64
CA ARG A 478 -18.69 2.81 10.57
C ARG A 478 -19.31 3.11 9.22
N LYS A 479 -20.48 2.52 8.92
CA LYS A 479 -21.23 2.84 7.69
C LYS A 479 -21.55 4.32 7.61
N THR A 480 -22.05 4.91 8.70
CA THR A 480 -22.34 6.35 8.77
C THR A 480 -21.11 7.20 8.45
N MET A 481 -19.95 6.82 8.99
CA MET A 481 -18.70 7.53 8.76
C MET A 481 -18.21 7.37 7.31
N ILE A 482 -18.29 6.16 6.75
CA ILE A 482 -17.97 5.89 5.34
C ILE A 482 -18.86 6.76 4.43
N ASP A 483 -20.18 6.71 4.61
CA ASP A 483 -21.14 7.44 3.77
C ASP A 483 -20.84 8.95 3.77
N LYS A 484 -20.59 9.53 4.95
CA LYS A 484 -20.26 10.95 5.09
C LYS A 484 -18.90 11.31 4.49
N SER A 485 -17.90 10.46 4.67
CA SER A 485 -16.55 10.66 4.13
C SER A 485 -16.54 10.61 2.61
N ILE A 486 -17.25 9.62 2.02
CA ILE A 486 -17.43 9.51 0.58
C ILE A 486 -18.22 10.71 0.04
N ALA A 487 -19.32 11.10 0.67
CA ALA A 487 -20.12 12.25 0.24
C ALA A 487 -19.32 13.57 0.27
N TRP A 488 -18.53 13.80 1.32
CA TRP A 488 -17.63 14.95 1.39
C TRP A 488 -16.60 14.90 0.26
N SER A 489 -15.94 13.75 0.06
CA SER A 489 -14.92 13.61 -0.97
C SER A 489 -15.47 13.76 -2.40
N ALA A 490 -16.72 13.36 -2.63
CA ALA A 490 -17.39 13.52 -3.92
C ALA A 490 -17.71 14.99 -4.23
N LYS A 491 -17.95 15.79 -3.18
CA LYS A 491 -18.27 17.21 -3.29
C LYS A 491 -17.02 18.08 -3.47
N HIS A 492 -15.92 17.73 -2.79
CA HIS A 492 -14.69 18.54 -2.75
C HIS A 492 -13.53 17.96 -3.56
N GLY A 493 -13.67 16.74 -4.08
CA GLY A 493 -12.70 16.08 -4.96
C GLY A 493 -13.02 16.23 -6.44
N THR A 494 -12.18 15.63 -7.28
CA THR A 494 -12.32 15.65 -8.75
C THR A 494 -13.30 14.60 -9.28
N CYS A 495 -13.66 13.61 -8.45
CA CYS A 495 -14.43 12.44 -8.85
C CYS A 495 -15.85 12.49 -8.24
N PRO A 496 -16.91 12.48 -9.07
CA PRO A 496 -18.30 12.60 -8.59
C PRO A 496 -18.77 11.35 -7.81
N ALA A 497 -18.03 10.25 -7.89
CA ALA A 497 -18.29 9.04 -7.11
C ALA A 497 -17.61 9.06 -5.75
N GLY A 498 -16.85 10.11 -5.40
CA GLY A 498 -15.96 10.14 -4.24
C GLY A 498 -14.51 9.90 -4.62
N ASP A 499 -13.62 10.17 -3.67
CA ASP A 499 -12.16 10.00 -3.83
C ASP A 499 -11.80 8.54 -4.16
N PRO A 500 -11.10 8.25 -5.27
CA PRO A 500 -10.75 6.89 -5.67
C PRO A 500 -9.97 6.10 -4.62
N ASP A 501 -9.07 6.75 -3.88
CA ASP A 501 -8.25 6.10 -2.86
C ASP A 501 -9.06 5.77 -1.61
N LEU A 502 -9.94 6.67 -1.18
CA LEU A 502 -10.88 6.42 -0.10
C LEU A 502 -11.85 5.29 -0.47
N GLN A 503 -12.37 5.29 -1.70
CA GLN A 503 -13.19 4.21 -2.23
C GLN A 503 -12.44 2.86 -2.23
N HIS A 504 -11.20 2.84 -2.72
CA HIS A 504 -10.35 1.64 -2.70
C HIS A 504 -10.15 1.10 -1.28
N TYR A 505 -9.77 1.96 -0.34
CA TYR A 505 -9.56 1.60 1.06
C TYR A 505 -10.81 0.99 1.70
N VAL A 506 -11.98 1.60 1.49
CA VAL A 506 -13.24 1.09 2.06
C VAL A 506 -13.63 -0.25 1.44
N GLY A 507 -13.45 -0.39 0.12
CA GLY A 507 -13.69 -1.67 -0.57
C GLY A 507 -12.81 -2.78 -0.02
N GLU A 508 -11.52 -2.52 0.15
CA GLU A 508 -10.57 -3.48 0.71
C GLU A 508 -10.91 -3.86 2.16
N LEU A 509 -11.26 -2.88 2.99
CA LEU A 509 -11.68 -3.11 4.38
C LEU A 509 -12.88 -4.05 4.44
N LEU A 510 -13.93 -3.76 3.67
CA LEU A 510 -15.15 -4.56 3.64
C LEU A 510 -14.93 -5.95 3.03
N TYR A 511 -14.04 -6.05 2.03
CA TYR A 511 -13.67 -7.32 1.44
C TYR A 511 -13.00 -8.25 2.46
N LYS A 512 -12.02 -7.74 3.21
CA LYS A 512 -11.31 -8.49 4.26
C LYS A 512 -12.24 -9.02 5.36
N GLU A 513 -13.41 -8.40 5.52
CA GLU A 513 -14.43 -8.77 6.49
C GLU A 513 -15.53 -9.66 5.91
N GLY A 514 -15.41 -10.10 4.65
CA GLY A 514 -16.41 -10.94 3.98
C GLY A 514 -17.67 -10.18 3.55
N SER A 515 -17.70 -8.85 3.67
CA SER A 515 -18.85 -8.01 3.29
C SER A 515 -18.85 -7.70 1.79
N PHE A 516 -18.95 -8.73 0.95
CA PHE A 516 -18.73 -8.62 -0.49
C PHE A 516 -19.71 -7.69 -1.21
N GLU A 517 -21.00 -7.73 -0.86
CA GLU A 517 -22.02 -6.82 -1.42
C GLU A 517 -21.68 -5.35 -1.20
N ALA A 518 -21.20 -5.01 -0.01
CA ALA A 518 -20.84 -3.64 0.33
C ALA A 518 -19.51 -3.26 -0.35
N ALA A 519 -18.52 -4.15 -0.36
CA ALA A 519 -17.22 -3.92 -0.96
C ALA A 519 -17.28 -3.68 -2.48
N GLU A 520 -18.16 -4.40 -3.20
CA GLU A 520 -18.35 -4.26 -4.64
C GLU A 520 -18.58 -2.81 -5.08
N ILE A 521 -19.48 -2.11 -4.39
CA ILE A 521 -19.87 -0.73 -4.72
C ILE A 521 -18.65 0.18 -4.67
N HIS A 522 -17.80 0.00 -3.65
CA HIS A 522 -16.61 0.81 -3.43
C HIS A 522 -15.50 0.49 -4.44
N PHE A 523 -15.27 -0.78 -4.77
CA PHE A 523 -14.29 -1.14 -5.81
C PHE A 523 -14.69 -0.61 -7.19
N LEU A 524 -15.96 -0.75 -7.58
CA LEU A 524 -16.47 -0.23 -8.84
C LEU A 524 -16.42 1.31 -8.90
N ALA A 525 -16.70 1.99 -7.79
CA ALA A 525 -16.67 3.45 -7.69
C ALA A 525 -15.25 4.03 -7.71
N SER A 526 -14.26 3.30 -7.16
CA SER A 526 -12.86 3.70 -7.17
C SER A 526 -12.31 3.87 -8.60
N GLY A 527 -12.63 2.92 -9.49
CA GLY A 527 -12.12 2.95 -10.87
C GLY A 527 -10.62 2.69 -10.99
N LYS A 528 -9.89 2.46 -9.89
CA LYS A 528 -8.46 2.12 -9.91
C LYS A 528 -8.23 0.72 -10.45
N ARG A 529 -7.07 0.54 -11.10
CA ARG A 529 -6.57 -0.76 -11.54
C ARG A 529 -6.52 -1.78 -10.40
N ASP A 530 -6.01 -1.39 -9.23
CA ASP A 530 -5.88 -2.31 -8.11
C ASP A 530 -7.24 -2.65 -7.48
N SER A 531 -8.21 -1.73 -7.49
CA SER A 531 -9.60 -2.05 -7.13
C SER A 531 -10.22 -3.07 -8.08
N ALA A 532 -9.89 -3.01 -9.38
CA ALA A 532 -10.35 -3.99 -10.36
C ALA A 532 -9.75 -5.39 -10.12
N ARG A 533 -8.50 -5.49 -9.64
CA ARG A 533 -7.88 -6.77 -9.24
C ARG A 533 -8.54 -7.36 -8.01
N LEU A 534 -8.68 -6.56 -6.95
CA LEU A 534 -9.34 -7.01 -5.71
C LEU A 534 -10.81 -7.36 -5.93
N LEU A 535 -11.51 -6.65 -6.81
CA LEU A 535 -12.86 -7.00 -7.22
C LEU A 535 -12.91 -8.38 -7.91
N ALA A 536 -11.92 -8.70 -8.75
CA ALA A 536 -11.83 -10.00 -9.40
C ALA A 536 -11.56 -11.12 -8.38
N ASP A 537 -10.63 -10.92 -7.44
CA ASP A 537 -10.37 -11.89 -6.35
C ASP A 537 -11.62 -12.12 -5.50
N MET A 538 -12.27 -11.05 -5.07
CA MET A 538 -13.51 -11.10 -4.29
C MET A 538 -14.62 -11.84 -5.06
N PHE A 539 -14.78 -11.57 -6.34
CA PHE A 539 -15.80 -12.20 -7.16
C PHE A 539 -15.50 -13.67 -7.48
N LEU A 540 -14.23 -14.06 -7.62
CA LEU A 540 -13.85 -15.47 -7.73
C LEU A 540 -14.20 -16.22 -6.44
N GLN A 541 -13.91 -15.62 -5.29
CA GLN A 541 -14.27 -16.17 -3.98
C GLN A 541 -15.78 -16.28 -3.81
N TRP A 542 -16.53 -15.25 -4.18
CA TRP A 542 -17.99 -15.22 -4.04
C TRP A 542 -18.69 -16.17 -5.03
N ALA A 543 -18.14 -16.35 -6.23
CA ALA A 543 -18.66 -17.27 -7.23
C ALA A 543 -18.43 -18.75 -6.87
N ALA A 544 -17.46 -19.05 -5.99
CA ALA A 544 -16.99 -20.42 -5.75
C ALA A 544 -18.11 -21.37 -5.33
N ASP A 545 -18.95 -20.96 -4.39
CA ASP A 545 -20.01 -21.81 -3.82
C ASP A 545 -21.13 -22.13 -4.81
N THR A 546 -21.37 -21.22 -5.78
CA THR A 546 -22.47 -21.33 -6.74
C THR A 546 -22.00 -21.71 -8.15
N SER A 547 -20.69 -21.78 -8.37
CA SER A 547 -20.06 -21.93 -9.70
C SER A 547 -20.58 -20.92 -10.74
N SER A 548 -21.01 -19.74 -10.30
CA SER A 548 -21.65 -18.71 -11.14
C SER A 548 -20.65 -17.72 -11.77
N TYR A 549 -19.46 -18.19 -12.13
CA TYR A 549 -18.34 -17.36 -12.57
C TYR A 549 -18.67 -16.43 -13.74
N GLY A 550 -19.44 -16.89 -14.73
CA GLY A 550 -19.88 -16.07 -15.85
C GLY A 550 -20.73 -14.86 -15.44
N LEU A 551 -21.58 -14.99 -14.42
CA LEU A 551 -22.37 -13.86 -13.90
C LEU A 551 -21.45 -12.79 -13.32
N PHE A 552 -20.47 -13.22 -12.52
CA PHE A 552 -19.51 -12.34 -11.88
C PHE A 552 -18.53 -11.69 -12.88
N ALA A 553 -18.16 -12.40 -13.96
CA ALA A 553 -17.38 -11.82 -15.05
C ALA A 553 -18.09 -10.62 -15.70
N VAL A 554 -19.39 -10.76 -15.99
CA VAL A 554 -20.19 -9.65 -16.53
C VAL A 554 -20.43 -8.56 -15.50
N ARG A 555 -20.70 -8.94 -14.24
CA ARG A 555 -20.93 -8.02 -13.11
C ARG A 555 -19.74 -7.09 -12.85
N GLY A 556 -18.50 -7.57 -13.00
CA GLY A 556 -17.31 -6.74 -12.85
C GLY A 556 -16.89 -6.01 -14.13
N THR A 557 -17.25 -6.52 -15.32
CA THR A 557 -16.82 -5.95 -16.60
C THR A 557 -17.74 -4.81 -17.08
N ILE A 558 -19.05 -5.04 -17.09
CA ILE A 558 -20.02 -4.11 -17.69
C ILE A 558 -20.02 -2.73 -17.00
N PRO A 559 -19.98 -2.63 -15.66
CA PRO A 559 -19.96 -1.32 -15.01
C PRO A 559 -18.71 -0.49 -15.34
N TYR A 560 -17.52 -1.11 -15.40
CA TYR A 560 -16.30 -0.41 -15.82
C TYR A 560 -16.40 0.07 -17.27
N LEU A 561 -16.98 -0.73 -18.18
CA LEU A 561 -17.22 -0.30 -19.55
C LEU A 561 -18.22 0.87 -19.62
N GLN A 562 -19.34 0.82 -18.90
CA GLN A 562 -20.31 1.93 -18.83
C GLN A 562 -19.68 3.23 -18.29
N ASN A 563 -18.62 3.12 -17.49
CA ASN A 563 -17.86 4.26 -17.00
C ASN A 563 -16.84 4.83 -17.99
N GLY A 564 -16.59 4.16 -19.12
CA GLY A 564 -15.52 4.54 -20.04
C GLY A 564 -14.14 3.99 -19.62
N ASN A 565 -14.07 3.16 -18.57
CA ASN A 565 -12.81 2.75 -17.96
C ASN A 565 -12.33 1.40 -18.52
N ILE A 566 -11.70 1.45 -19.69
CA ILE A 566 -11.16 0.27 -20.37
C ILE A 566 -10.03 -0.38 -19.57
N LEU A 567 -9.17 0.41 -18.92
CA LEU A 567 -8.05 -0.09 -18.12
C LEU A 567 -8.54 -0.98 -16.97
N ALA A 568 -9.51 -0.50 -16.18
CA ALA A 568 -10.10 -1.27 -15.09
C ALA A 568 -10.86 -2.51 -15.60
N ALA A 569 -11.67 -2.37 -16.66
CA ALA A 569 -12.40 -3.49 -17.25
C ALA A 569 -11.45 -4.60 -17.74
N LYS A 570 -10.37 -4.23 -18.44
CA LYS A 570 -9.34 -5.15 -18.93
C LYS A 570 -8.58 -5.81 -17.78
N THR A 571 -8.20 -5.04 -16.78
CA THR A 571 -7.50 -5.55 -15.60
C THR A 571 -8.37 -6.56 -14.85
N PHE A 572 -9.63 -6.21 -14.56
CA PHE A 572 -10.58 -7.10 -13.92
C PHE A 572 -10.72 -8.42 -14.69
N ILE A 573 -11.06 -8.36 -16.00
CA ILE A 573 -11.39 -9.58 -16.73
C ILE A 573 -10.17 -10.48 -16.98
N ARG A 574 -8.97 -9.90 -17.17
CA ARG A 574 -7.72 -10.69 -17.27
C ARG A 574 -7.42 -11.40 -15.95
N HIS A 575 -7.47 -10.68 -14.83
CA HIS A 575 -7.21 -11.25 -13.50
C HIS A 575 -8.25 -12.31 -13.14
N PHE A 576 -9.54 -12.01 -13.34
CA PHE A 576 -10.65 -12.93 -13.12
C PHE A 576 -10.48 -14.22 -13.94
N THR A 577 -10.18 -14.11 -15.24
CA THR A 577 -9.99 -15.28 -16.12
C THR A 577 -8.79 -16.12 -15.69
N SER A 578 -7.68 -15.49 -15.26
CA SER A 578 -6.50 -16.21 -14.75
C SER A 578 -6.75 -16.95 -13.44
N GLY A 579 -7.70 -16.49 -12.62
CA GLY A 579 -8.07 -17.09 -11.35
C GLY A 579 -9.20 -18.14 -11.42
N LEU A 580 -9.80 -18.38 -12.60
CA LEU A 580 -10.88 -19.37 -12.75
C LEU A 580 -10.41 -20.78 -12.40
N PRO A 581 -11.26 -21.63 -11.78
CA PRO A 581 -10.90 -23.02 -11.50
C PRO A 581 -10.78 -23.85 -12.78
N ALA A 582 -10.00 -24.93 -12.72
CA ALA A 582 -9.79 -25.84 -13.86
C ALA A 582 -11.10 -26.41 -14.44
N SER A 583 -12.15 -26.54 -13.63
CA SER A 583 -13.48 -27.01 -14.07
C SER A 583 -14.11 -26.13 -15.16
N VAL A 584 -13.79 -24.83 -15.18
CA VAL A 584 -14.31 -23.84 -16.15
C VAL A 584 -13.33 -23.62 -17.32
N ARG A 585 -12.07 -24.05 -17.18
CA ARG A 585 -11.05 -23.95 -18.24
C ARG A 585 -11.21 -25.04 -19.30
N VAL A 586 -10.65 -24.80 -20.47
CA VAL A 586 -10.55 -25.76 -21.59
C VAL A 586 -9.14 -26.35 -21.61
N GLU A 587 -9.01 -27.65 -21.88
CA GLU A 587 -7.80 -28.45 -21.61
C GLU A 587 -6.65 -28.30 -22.64
N SER A 588 -6.85 -27.69 -23.83
CA SER A 588 -5.77 -27.45 -24.83
C SER A 588 -6.14 -26.35 -25.85
N ASP A 589 -5.16 -25.60 -26.38
CA ASP A 589 -5.23 -24.60 -27.48
C ASP A 589 -6.39 -23.57 -27.41
N SER A 590 -6.66 -23.06 -26.21
CA SER A 590 -7.80 -22.15 -25.98
C SER A 590 -7.46 -20.66 -26.09
N VAL A 591 -6.20 -20.29 -26.33
CA VAL A 591 -5.79 -18.88 -26.41
C VAL A 591 -5.86 -18.39 -27.85
N ILE A 592 -6.73 -17.41 -28.10
CA ILE A 592 -6.88 -16.74 -29.40
C ILE A 592 -6.14 -15.41 -29.34
N ASN A 593 -5.09 -15.27 -30.15
CA ASN A 593 -4.37 -14.00 -30.30
C ASN A 593 -5.22 -12.98 -31.06
N VAL A 594 -5.32 -11.76 -30.54
CA VAL A 594 -6.08 -10.63 -31.10
C VAL A 594 -5.12 -9.48 -31.40
N GLY A 595 -4.45 -9.58 -32.55
CA GLY A 595 -3.35 -8.67 -32.91
C GLY A 595 -2.06 -9.05 -32.20
N GLU A 596 -1.17 -8.08 -32.00
CA GLU A 596 0.19 -8.34 -31.47
C GLU A 596 0.27 -8.43 -29.94
N LYS A 597 -0.67 -7.81 -29.21
CA LYS A 597 -0.55 -7.58 -27.75
C LYS A 597 -1.71 -8.09 -26.90
N ASP A 598 -2.82 -8.49 -27.52
CA ASP A 598 -4.02 -8.91 -26.81
C ASP A 598 -4.35 -10.38 -27.13
N GLU A 599 -4.94 -11.06 -26.16
CA GLU A 599 -5.32 -12.47 -26.24
C GLU A 599 -6.69 -12.69 -25.58
N VAL A 600 -7.38 -13.74 -25.99
CA VAL A 600 -8.62 -14.24 -25.36
C VAL A 600 -8.43 -15.69 -25.00
N THR A 601 -8.58 -16.02 -23.72
CA THR A 601 -8.56 -17.41 -23.26
C THR A 601 -9.97 -17.96 -23.29
N MET A 602 -10.25 -18.87 -24.21
CA MET A 602 -11.55 -19.51 -24.35
C MET A 602 -11.82 -20.42 -23.15
N THR A 603 -12.98 -20.22 -22.55
CA THR A 603 -13.46 -20.98 -21.38
C THR A 603 -14.73 -21.75 -21.72
N LYS A 604 -15.11 -22.70 -20.87
CA LYS A 604 -16.40 -23.41 -20.97
C LYS A 604 -17.58 -22.48 -20.67
N ASP A 605 -17.35 -21.38 -19.96
CA ASP A 605 -18.38 -20.39 -19.63
C ASP A 605 -18.48 -19.31 -20.72
N SER A 606 -19.61 -19.31 -21.42
CA SER A 606 -19.85 -18.36 -22.52
C SER A 606 -19.93 -16.90 -22.05
N LEU A 607 -20.35 -16.61 -20.81
CA LEU A 607 -20.39 -15.24 -20.31
C LEU A 607 -18.99 -14.69 -20.05
N VAL A 608 -18.05 -15.53 -19.61
CA VAL A 608 -16.64 -15.13 -19.46
C VAL A 608 -16.03 -14.80 -20.82
N ASN A 609 -16.30 -15.64 -21.83
CA ASN A 609 -15.84 -15.41 -23.20
C ASN A 609 -16.41 -14.09 -23.78
N PHE A 610 -17.70 -13.85 -23.54
CA PHE A 610 -18.34 -12.58 -23.90
C PHE A 610 -17.67 -11.38 -23.23
N ALA A 611 -17.43 -11.43 -21.92
CA ALA A 611 -16.83 -10.33 -21.17
C ALA A 611 -15.43 -9.98 -21.68
N GLN A 612 -14.56 -10.98 -21.93
CA GLN A 612 -13.24 -10.77 -22.52
C GLN A 612 -13.34 -10.06 -23.88
N MET A 613 -14.18 -10.57 -24.78
CA MET A 613 -14.35 -9.98 -26.12
C MET A 613 -15.01 -8.60 -26.09
N ALA A 614 -15.93 -8.35 -25.15
CA ALA A 614 -16.59 -7.06 -24.99
C ALA A 614 -15.56 -5.96 -24.68
N VAL A 615 -14.62 -6.23 -23.77
CA VAL A 615 -13.53 -5.29 -23.45
C VAL A 615 -12.66 -5.02 -24.68
N LEU A 616 -12.20 -6.06 -25.37
CA LEU A 616 -11.33 -5.91 -26.55
C LEU A 616 -12.01 -5.17 -27.70
N THR A 617 -13.32 -5.36 -27.88
CA THR A 617 -14.10 -4.67 -28.90
C THR A 617 -14.26 -3.20 -28.55
N CYS A 618 -14.56 -2.88 -27.27
CA CYS A 618 -14.68 -1.49 -26.81
C CYS A 618 -13.33 -0.74 -26.89
N GLN A 619 -12.22 -1.41 -26.56
CA GLN A 619 -10.86 -0.85 -26.68
C GLN A 619 -10.54 -0.38 -28.11
N ARG A 620 -11.18 -0.95 -29.14
CA ARG A 620 -10.92 -0.68 -30.57
C ARG A 620 -12.02 0.15 -31.26
N ALA A 621 -13.04 0.59 -30.53
CA ALA A 621 -14.32 1.05 -31.08
C ALA A 621 -14.24 2.32 -31.95
N GLN A 622 -13.35 3.27 -31.63
CA GLN A 622 -13.15 4.55 -32.35
C GLN A 622 -14.45 5.25 -32.85
N GLY A 623 -15.52 5.20 -32.05
CA GLY A 623 -16.78 5.88 -32.35
C GLY A 623 -17.42 5.41 -33.67
N ASP A 624 -17.81 6.37 -34.49
CA ASP A 624 -18.40 6.12 -35.82
C ASP A 624 -17.36 5.80 -36.90
N GLN A 625 -16.07 6.06 -36.64
CA GLN A 625 -14.97 5.95 -37.60
C GLN A 625 -14.55 4.49 -37.87
N ASN A 626 -14.69 3.59 -36.89
CA ASN A 626 -14.32 2.19 -37.08
C ASN A 626 -15.54 1.30 -37.33
N LYS A 627 -16.00 1.29 -38.59
CA LYS A 627 -17.14 0.48 -39.04
C LYS A 627 -17.00 -1.00 -38.66
N VAL A 628 -15.79 -1.57 -38.76
CA VAL A 628 -15.54 -2.99 -38.44
C VAL A 628 -15.85 -3.27 -36.97
N MET A 629 -15.39 -2.44 -36.04
CA MET A 629 -15.65 -2.65 -34.61
C MET A 629 -17.10 -2.40 -34.22
N ARG A 630 -17.79 -1.48 -34.91
CA ARG A 630 -19.25 -1.29 -34.75
C ARG A 630 -20.02 -2.55 -35.14
N GLU A 631 -19.70 -3.13 -36.30
CA GLU A 631 -20.31 -4.39 -36.76
C GLU A 631 -19.95 -5.57 -35.86
N SER A 632 -18.70 -5.64 -35.37
CA SER A 632 -18.24 -6.65 -34.41
C SER A 632 -19.00 -6.56 -33.09
N TRP A 633 -19.25 -5.36 -32.56
CA TRP A 633 -20.04 -5.17 -31.34
C TRP A 633 -21.48 -5.66 -31.54
N VAL A 634 -22.15 -5.26 -32.62
CA VAL A 634 -23.51 -5.70 -32.94
C VAL A 634 -23.57 -7.22 -33.07
N ARG A 635 -22.59 -7.84 -33.75
CA ARG A 635 -22.51 -9.29 -33.91
C ARG A 635 -22.25 -10.00 -32.58
N LEU A 636 -21.35 -9.47 -31.74
CA LEU A 636 -21.02 -10.01 -30.43
C LEU A 636 -22.27 -10.02 -29.54
N CYS A 637 -22.92 -8.87 -29.37
CA CYS A 637 -24.16 -8.77 -28.60
C CYS A 637 -25.26 -9.68 -29.15
N GLY A 638 -25.54 -9.63 -30.46
CA GLY A 638 -26.60 -10.44 -31.08
C GLY A 638 -26.37 -11.95 -30.91
N THR A 639 -25.13 -12.41 -31.08
CA THR A 639 -24.77 -13.83 -30.94
C THR A 639 -24.97 -14.31 -29.50
N TYR A 640 -24.48 -13.55 -28.52
CA TYR A 640 -24.52 -13.96 -27.11
C TYR A 640 -25.91 -13.76 -26.48
N GLN A 641 -26.67 -12.76 -26.92
CA GLN A 641 -28.07 -12.58 -26.51
C GLN A 641 -28.99 -13.70 -27.01
N GLY A 642 -28.72 -14.25 -28.21
CA GLY A 642 -29.45 -15.40 -28.72
C GLY A 642 -29.14 -16.71 -28.00
N LYS A 643 -28.00 -16.80 -27.30
CA LYS A 643 -27.54 -18.00 -26.59
C LYS A 643 -27.75 -17.96 -25.08
N ILE A 644 -27.75 -16.76 -24.48
CA ILE A 644 -27.71 -16.58 -23.03
C ILE A 644 -28.83 -15.64 -22.59
N GLY A 645 -29.81 -16.19 -21.85
CA GLY A 645 -31.00 -15.45 -21.41
C GLY A 645 -30.68 -14.19 -20.61
N LEU A 646 -29.61 -14.20 -19.80
CA LEU A 646 -29.19 -13.05 -18.99
C LEU A 646 -28.90 -11.80 -19.84
N LEU A 647 -28.21 -11.95 -20.97
CA LEU A 647 -27.84 -10.81 -21.82
C LEU A 647 -29.05 -10.24 -22.60
N ALA A 648 -30.12 -11.04 -22.68
CA ALA A 648 -31.38 -10.67 -23.30
C ALA A 648 -32.36 -10.01 -22.30
N THR A 649 -32.03 -9.87 -21.02
CA THR A 649 -32.92 -9.13 -20.09
C THR A 649 -33.00 -7.66 -20.46
N PRO A 650 -34.13 -6.96 -20.17
CA PRO A 650 -34.27 -5.54 -20.47
C PRO A 650 -33.15 -4.67 -19.91
N GLU A 651 -32.68 -4.96 -18.70
CA GLU A 651 -31.68 -4.18 -17.98
C GLU A 651 -30.28 -4.37 -18.58
N MET A 652 -29.96 -5.59 -19.00
CA MET A 652 -28.70 -5.86 -19.68
C MET A 652 -28.69 -5.31 -21.10
N ARG A 653 -29.81 -5.39 -21.83
CA ARG A 653 -29.96 -4.71 -23.13
C ARG A 653 -29.76 -3.20 -23.01
N MET A 654 -30.32 -2.57 -21.98
CA MET A 654 -30.12 -1.15 -21.72
C MET A 654 -28.64 -0.83 -21.53
N SER A 655 -27.95 -1.60 -20.69
CA SER A 655 -26.51 -1.44 -20.42
C SER A 655 -25.65 -1.62 -21.67
N LEU A 656 -25.96 -2.63 -22.50
CA LEU A 656 -25.25 -2.87 -23.75
C LEU A 656 -25.52 -1.78 -24.80
N ASN A 657 -26.73 -1.21 -24.82
CA ASN A 657 -27.07 -0.07 -25.69
C ASN A 657 -26.35 1.22 -25.24
N GLU A 658 -26.17 1.42 -23.93
CA GLU A 658 -25.37 2.52 -23.40
C GLU A 658 -23.91 2.39 -23.85
N ILE A 659 -23.31 1.19 -23.72
CA ILE A 659 -21.96 0.90 -24.21
C ILE A 659 -21.87 1.10 -25.74
N ALA A 660 -22.88 0.63 -26.49
CA ALA A 660 -22.98 0.82 -27.94
C ALA A 660 -22.96 2.32 -28.32
N THR A 661 -23.67 3.13 -27.54
CA THR A 661 -23.73 4.58 -27.73
C THR A 661 -22.40 5.24 -27.37
N LEU A 662 -21.78 4.82 -26.26
CA LEU A 662 -20.58 5.42 -25.68
C LEU A 662 -19.33 5.18 -26.53
N TYR A 663 -19.09 3.94 -26.97
CA TYR A 663 -17.85 3.56 -27.65
C TYR A 663 -17.97 3.55 -29.18
N PHE A 664 -19.15 3.19 -29.71
CA PHE A 664 -19.34 2.87 -31.13
C PHE A 664 -20.23 3.88 -31.87
N ALA A 665 -20.66 4.92 -31.17
CA ALA A 665 -21.59 5.93 -31.65
C ALA A 665 -22.91 5.36 -32.24
N ILE A 666 -23.31 4.15 -31.84
CA ILE A 666 -24.56 3.50 -32.30
C ILE A 666 -25.73 4.10 -31.49
N PRO A 667 -26.75 4.71 -32.13
CA PRO A 667 -27.88 5.26 -31.41
C PRO A 667 -28.75 4.15 -30.80
N PRO A 668 -29.40 4.41 -29.65
CA PRO A 668 -30.32 3.44 -29.05
C PRO A 668 -31.50 3.14 -29.99
N PRO A 669 -32.10 1.94 -29.92
CA PRO A 669 -33.27 1.58 -30.72
C PRO A 669 -34.43 2.57 -30.48
N ARG A 670 -35.05 3.05 -31.56
CA ARG A 670 -36.13 4.07 -31.52
C ARG A 670 -37.36 3.68 -30.69
N SER A 671 -37.51 2.40 -30.32
CA SER A 671 -38.65 1.91 -29.55
C SER A 671 -38.54 2.07 -28.03
N GLN A 672 -37.40 2.54 -27.49
CA GLN A 672 -37.17 2.59 -26.04
C GLN A 672 -37.34 3.97 -25.38
N ALA A 673 -37.64 5.05 -26.12
CA ALA A 673 -37.62 6.40 -25.58
C ALA A 673 -38.72 7.37 -26.11
N GLY A 674 -39.93 6.88 -26.37
CA GLY A 674 -41.06 7.75 -26.75
C GLY A 674 -42.30 7.46 -25.93
N ASN A 675 -42.80 8.43 -25.18
CA ASN A 675 -44.17 8.42 -24.65
C ASN A 675 -45.11 8.52 -25.86
N PRO A 676 -45.78 7.43 -26.30
CA PRO A 676 -46.49 7.41 -27.58
C PRO A 676 -47.60 8.46 -27.65
N PHE A 677 -48.16 8.83 -26.49
CA PHE A 677 -49.18 9.86 -26.35
C PHE A 677 -48.62 11.29 -26.46
N GLY A 678 -47.41 11.52 -25.95
CA GLY A 678 -46.73 12.82 -26.02
C GLY A 678 -46.29 13.18 -27.45
N ASP A 679 -45.73 12.21 -28.17
CA ASP A 679 -45.33 12.39 -29.57
C ASP A 679 -46.54 12.59 -30.50
N MET A 680 -47.66 11.93 -30.20
CA MET A 680 -48.91 12.11 -30.93
C MET A 680 -49.54 13.49 -30.65
N MET A 681 -49.51 14.01 -29.41
CA MET A 681 -49.98 15.36 -29.10
C MET A 681 -49.06 16.46 -29.66
N SER A 682 -47.73 16.25 -29.68
CA SER A 682 -46.79 17.22 -30.27
C SER A 682 -46.92 17.31 -31.79
N SER A 683 -47.20 16.18 -32.45
CA SER A 683 -47.53 16.08 -33.87
C SER A 683 -48.87 16.74 -34.23
N LEU A 684 -49.86 16.70 -33.32
CA LEU A 684 -51.18 17.30 -33.54
C LEU A 684 -51.23 18.82 -33.25
N PHE A 685 -50.35 19.33 -32.38
CA PHE A 685 -50.39 20.73 -31.90
C PHE A 685 -49.19 21.61 -32.32
N GLY A 686 -48.28 21.11 -33.16
CA GLY A 686 -47.25 21.95 -33.81
C GLY A 686 -46.29 22.65 -32.84
N GLY A 687 -46.00 22.04 -31.69
CA GLY A 687 -45.06 22.59 -30.71
C GLY A 687 -43.59 22.43 -31.14
N PRO A 688 -42.68 23.34 -30.75
CA PRO A 688 -41.26 23.21 -31.05
C PRO A 688 -40.68 21.97 -30.37
N ALA A 689 -39.77 21.28 -31.08
CA ALA A 689 -39.11 20.06 -30.60
C ALA A 689 -38.42 20.30 -29.24
N GLN A 690 -38.69 19.43 -28.27
CA GLN A 690 -37.96 19.42 -27.00
C GLN A 690 -36.46 19.22 -27.25
N SER A 691 -35.64 20.07 -26.64
CA SER A 691 -34.18 19.96 -26.65
C SER A 691 -33.75 18.59 -26.12
N GLN A 692 -33.16 17.76 -26.97
CA GLN A 692 -32.53 16.51 -26.54
C GLN A 692 -31.39 16.79 -25.54
N SER A 693 -31.28 15.97 -24.51
CA SER A 693 -30.15 15.98 -23.59
C SER A 693 -28.84 15.73 -24.35
N ALA A 694 -27.80 16.49 -24.02
CA ALA A 694 -26.50 16.38 -24.67
C ALA A 694 -25.91 14.96 -24.55
N ARG A 695 -25.45 14.41 -25.69
CA ARG A 695 -24.88 13.06 -25.80
C ARG A 695 -23.56 12.96 -25.01
N ARG A 696 -23.48 12.03 -24.05
CA ARG A 696 -22.20 11.70 -23.38
C ARG A 696 -21.25 11.10 -24.42
N THR A 697 -20.14 11.78 -24.67
CA THR A 697 -19.08 11.36 -25.60
C THR A 697 -17.81 11.11 -24.80
N LEU A 698 -17.05 10.09 -25.17
CA LEU A 698 -15.71 9.89 -24.65
C LEU A 698 -14.83 11.03 -25.17
N THR A 699 -14.24 11.80 -24.28
CA THR A 699 -13.25 12.82 -24.65
C THR A 699 -12.00 12.08 -25.14
N PRO A 700 -11.37 12.48 -26.26
CA PRO A 700 -10.06 11.96 -26.63
C PRO A 700 -9.07 12.21 -25.48
N ALA A 701 -8.18 11.26 -25.21
CA ALA A 701 -7.18 11.41 -24.16
C ALA A 701 -6.39 12.72 -24.36
N SER A 702 -6.53 13.66 -23.44
CA SER A 702 -5.70 14.87 -23.40
C SER A 702 -4.31 14.47 -22.94
N THR A 703 -3.27 14.90 -23.64
CA THR A 703 -1.84 14.67 -23.33
C THR A 703 -1.37 15.37 -22.03
N SER A 704 -2.25 15.64 -21.08
CA SER A 704 -1.96 16.42 -19.87
C SER A 704 -2.85 16.07 -18.68
N SER A 705 -3.10 14.78 -18.42
CA SER A 705 -3.67 14.34 -17.14
C SER A 705 -2.97 13.06 -16.68
N PRO A 706 -2.16 13.11 -15.62
CA PRO A 706 -1.54 11.92 -15.06
C PRO A 706 -2.60 11.15 -14.24
N GLY A 707 -2.89 9.91 -14.62
CA GLY A 707 -3.63 8.98 -13.76
C GLY A 707 -4.77 8.17 -14.39
N LEU A 708 -4.86 8.03 -15.72
CA LEU A 708 -5.81 7.10 -16.36
C LEU A 708 -5.26 6.35 -17.58
N ASP A 709 -3.94 6.17 -17.67
CA ASP A 709 -3.30 5.25 -18.61
C ASP A 709 -2.77 4.00 -17.91
#